data_AF-A0A6N2WL60-F1
#
_entry.id   AF-A0A6N2WL60-F1
#
_cell.length_a   1.000
_cell.length_b   1.000
_cell.length_c   1.000
_cell.angle_alpha   90.00
_cell.angle_beta   90.00
_cell.angle_gamma   90.00
#
_symmetry.space_group_name_H-M   'P 1'
#
loop_
_entity.id
_entity.type
_entity.pdbx_description
1 polymer ?
#
loop_
_entity_poly.entity_id
_entity_poly.type
_entity_poly.pdbx_seq_one_letter_code
_entity_poly.pdbx_strand_id
1 'polypeptide(L)'
;MECVKYEWKKFITFRFFWLLCVVIFTFNVWNLFEKSKMSWPPSEAVKELYADLKQQPKEERERWLKELNENKAMSYTGNFYAEEELYKKILHEFVQVGQYESYLDEIEQKSANMSSAIFSDENSFAYRNAQKTPAVFEKLHGLELSIDISDGVILATQTEFTDICMVLLLTAMIYFLMFYEKKNHLYRLLKSTYKGRKYVICAKLLIAAGITCFLVLLLYGGNYVFAIYKYGFGDLERPIQSVTAMYESPYMLSVGQYLISYLLLKMLVCYVIALIMIWFAQKMSSSSGVILGIGFLGIAEYLLFLLLPSVSYMDVLKYVNFAQYIKVYPMLSQYHNLDVFGYPVDAMQIFSVILPVCLLLLLVANIRKFSRCDGAMNWWRRRKKKHRKLSAFVTDKLCLHELFKNLLTNKTLWLCAGVMYGAVLVGNSATLYNDLEEEYYRMYVTRQQGYITEEKLKYFSEEKRKYEEIMTLTTEKSGFSEQEILQKQQDIQYSYAGFTRAYDQVRYIMENNSASGINEQELVYETGYEKLFGSSLTGDRLIMSSLCVLVAVYSASAVLGMEYDLKVMNLLRSTKRGRIQLLTKKIGVAFGITFVMAVLIKLPFILNIAKTYPLENWGAKVRSMIFAGQSVLNCTIWEYVFLIFFLQIISLFVIVLVIVVMSALLKDTTLTIIWGMVIFIGPLFMEGSGLYKIHFWSMNALLDAHQLLQGRWDMIVLQVLIWGIYLPAASCYILYEIYNKRK
;
A
#
# COMPACT_ATOMS: atom_id res chain seq x y z
N MET A 1 -18.65 19.78 -31.51
CA MET A 1 -18.90 18.33 -31.67
C MET A 1 -17.80 17.63 -32.47
N GLU A 2 -17.39 18.16 -33.64
CA GLU A 2 -16.32 17.55 -34.48
C GLU A 2 -14.98 17.35 -33.76
N CYS A 3 -14.50 18.34 -32.98
CA CYS A 3 -13.24 18.20 -32.22
C CYS A 3 -13.31 17.07 -31.19
N VAL A 4 -14.47 16.86 -30.56
CA VAL A 4 -14.68 15.76 -29.60
C VAL A 4 -14.62 14.42 -30.34
N LYS A 5 -15.31 14.30 -31.48
CA LYS A 5 -15.29 13.07 -32.29
C LYS A 5 -13.87 12.71 -32.75
N TYR A 6 -13.08 13.70 -33.17
CA TYR A 6 -11.69 13.49 -33.57
C TYR A 6 -10.80 13.03 -32.40
N GLU A 7 -10.84 13.77 -31.29
CA GLU A 7 -10.05 13.46 -30.11
C GLU A 7 -10.41 12.08 -29.53
N TRP A 8 -11.68 11.69 -29.56
CA TRP A 8 -12.16 10.37 -29.15
C TRP A 8 -11.63 9.26 -30.06
N LYS A 9 -11.76 9.43 -31.38
CA LYS A 9 -11.23 8.46 -32.37
C LYS A 9 -9.72 8.29 -32.21
N LYS A 10 -8.99 9.39 -32.00
CA LYS A 10 -7.56 9.35 -31.72
C LYS A 10 -7.26 8.59 -30.43
N PHE A 11 -7.97 8.86 -29.34
CA PHE A 11 -7.73 8.17 -28.07
C PHE A 11 -7.93 6.65 -28.19
N ILE A 12 -8.99 6.22 -28.87
CA ILE A 12 -9.26 4.80 -29.11
C ILE A 12 -8.13 4.10 -29.87
N THR A 13 -7.45 4.79 -30.80
CA THR A 13 -6.36 4.18 -31.58
C THR A 13 -5.13 3.81 -30.74
N PHE A 14 -5.00 4.31 -29.52
CA PHE A 14 -3.89 3.96 -28.62
C PHE A 14 -4.07 2.56 -28.00
N ARG A 15 -3.74 1.51 -28.76
CA ARG A 15 -3.83 0.10 -28.33
C ARG A 15 -3.15 -0.19 -26.99
N PHE A 16 -2.02 0.47 -26.70
CA PHE A 16 -1.31 0.30 -25.43
C PHE A 16 -2.11 0.72 -24.20
N PHE A 17 -2.98 1.74 -24.32
CA PHE A 17 -3.84 2.16 -23.22
C PHE A 17 -4.87 1.08 -22.88
N TRP A 18 -5.51 0.49 -23.90
CA TRP A 18 -6.50 -0.56 -23.70
C TRP A 18 -5.88 -1.85 -23.16
N LEU A 19 -4.69 -2.21 -23.65
CA LEU A 19 -3.94 -3.35 -23.10
C LEU A 19 -3.61 -3.14 -21.62
N LEU A 20 -3.20 -1.91 -21.24
CA LEU A 20 -2.98 -1.55 -19.84
C LEU A 20 -4.27 -1.67 -19.00
N CYS A 21 -5.42 -1.22 -19.52
CA CYS A 21 -6.71 -1.36 -18.84
C CYS A 21 -7.06 -2.83 -18.59
N VAL A 22 -6.87 -3.70 -19.58
CA VAL A 22 -7.13 -5.15 -19.45
C VAL A 22 -6.22 -5.76 -18.38
N VAL A 23 -4.92 -5.50 -18.44
CA VAL A 23 -3.94 -6.03 -17.47
C VAL A 23 -4.28 -5.60 -16.05
N ILE A 24 -4.54 -4.31 -15.83
CA ILE A 24 -4.85 -3.77 -14.50
C ILE A 24 -6.20 -4.28 -14.00
N PHE A 25 -7.20 -4.39 -14.87
CA PHE A 25 -8.49 -4.98 -14.51
C PHE A 25 -8.33 -6.45 -14.08
N THR A 26 -7.56 -7.25 -14.83
CA THR A 26 -7.29 -8.65 -14.46
C THR A 26 -6.56 -8.77 -13.13
N PHE A 27 -5.60 -7.87 -12.85
CA PHE A 27 -4.92 -7.84 -11.56
C PHE A 27 -5.88 -7.46 -10.42
N ASN A 28 -6.77 -6.49 -10.64
CA ASN A 28 -7.77 -6.10 -9.66
C ASN A 28 -8.72 -7.26 -9.33
N VAL A 29 -9.26 -7.93 -10.35
CA VAL A 29 -10.15 -9.10 -10.15
C VAL A 29 -9.43 -10.25 -9.47
N TRP A 30 -8.18 -10.54 -9.84
CA TRP A 30 -7.38 -11.56 -9.16
C TRP A 30 -7.17 -11.21 -7.68
N ASN A 31 -6.83 -9.96 -7.38
CA ASN A 31 -6.68 -9.51 -6.00
C ASN A 31 -7.97 -9.68 -5.17
N LEU A 32 -9.14 -9.34 -5.74
CA LEU A 32 -10.42 -9.60 -5.08
C LEU A 32 -10.68 -11.08 -4.85
N PHE A 33 -10.36 -11.91 -5.85
CA PHE A 33 -10.57 -13.35 -5.77
C PHE A 33 -9.80 -14.01 -4.64
N GLU A 34 -8.53 -13.68 -4.49
CA GLU A 34 -7.73 -14.26 -3.41
C GLU A 34 -8.04 -13.62 -2.05
N LYS A 35 -8.36 -12.31 -1.99
CA LYS A 35 -8.92 -11.72 -0.76
C LYS A 35 -10.17 -12.45 -0.29
N SER A 36 -11.05 -12.86 -1.22
CA SER A 36 -12.24 -13.67 -0.89
C SER A 36 -11.94 -15.12 -0.51
N LYS A 37 -10.75 -15.65 -0.86
CA LYS A 37 -10.30 -16.97 -0.40
C LYS A 37 -9.64 -16.91 0.98
N MET A 38 -8.96 -15.80 1.26
CA MET A 38 -8.28 -15.55 2.53
C MET A 38 -9.21 -14.93 3.57
N SER A 39 -10.41 -14.50 3.19
CA SER A 39 -11.42 -14.06 4.14
C SER A 39 -11.85 -15.25 4.97
N TRP A 40 -11.61 -15.14 6.27
CA TRP A 40 -12.14 -16.03 7.30
C TRP A 40 -13.23 -15.28 8.05
N PRO A 41 -14.43 -15.86 8.21
CA PRO A 41 -14.89 -17.16 7.73
C PRO A 41 -15.17 -17.22 6.19
N PRO A 42 -15.26 -18.43 5.58
CA PRO A 42 -15.44 -18.60 4.14
C PRO A 42 -16.73 -17.97 3.60
N SER A 43 -16.66 -17.31 2.43
CA SER A 43 -17.81 -16.62 1.82
C SER A 43 -19.03 -17.51 1.54
N GLU A 44 -18.81 -18.78 1.22
CA GLU A 44 -19.86 -19.76 0.94
C GLU A 44 -20.62 -20.14 2.22
N ALA A 45 -19.88 -20.41 3.30
CA ALA A 45 -20.45 -20.71 4.61
C ALA A 45 -21.24 -19.54 5.19
N VAL A 46 -20.75 -18.30 5.02
CA VAL A 46 -21.48 -17.08 5.41
C VAL A 46 -22.83 -17.01 4.68
N LYS A 47 -22.83 -17.26 3.36
CA LYS A 47 -24.04 -17.17 2.54
C LYS A 47 -25.06 -18.26 2.89
N GLU A 48 -24.61 -19.48 3.13
CA GLU A 48 -25.48 -20.61 3.55
C GLU A 48 -26.10 -20.35 4.91
N LEU A 49 -25.30 -19.93 5.90
CA LEU A 49 -25.81 -19.61 7.23
C LEU A 49 -26.81 -18.44 7.20
N TYR A 50 -26.57 -17.42 6.37
CA TYR A 50 -27.54 -16.34 6.17
C TYR A 50 -28.84 -16.81 5.47
N ALA A 51 -28.75 -17.79 4.58
CA ALA A 51 -29.92 -18.38 3.94
C ALA A 51 -30.77 -19.17 4.93
N ASP A 52 -30.13 -19.95 5.81
CA ASP A 52 -30.80 -20.70 6.87
C ASP A 52 -31.39 -19.78 7.94
N LEU A 53 -30.66 -18.74 8.32
CA LEU A 53 -31.14 -17.72 9.25
C LEU A 53 -32.42 -17.02 8.73
N LYS A 54 -32.50 -16.78 7.42
CA LYS A 54 -33.68 -16.19 6.78
C LYS A 54 -34.89 -17.11 6.79
N GLN A 55 -34.70 -18.44 6.79
CA GLN A 55 -35.79 -19.42 6.87
C GLN A 55 -36.41 -19.47 8.27
N GLN A 56 -35.66 -19.12 9.32
CA GLN A 56 -36.17 -19.10 10.68
C GLN A 56 -37.13 -17.92 10.95
N PRO A 57 -38.15 -18.10 11.80
CA PRO A 57 -39.04 -17.03 12.26
C PRO A 57 -38.23 -15.89 12.91
N LYS A 58 -38.61 -14.62 12.65
CA LYS A 58 -37.84 -13.45 13.12
C LYS A 58 -37.55 -13.47 14.64
N GLU A 59 -38.52 -13.93 15.44
CA GLU A 59 -38.46 -13.96 16.90
C GLU A 59 -37.58 -15.10 17.47
N GLU A 60 -37.27 -16.12 16.65
CA GLU A 60 -36.49 -17.30 17.07
C GLU A 60 -35.05 -17.27 16.58
N ARG A 61 -34.71 -16.36 15.66
CA ARG A 61 -33.37 -16.24 15.06
C ARG A 61 -32.25 -16.10 16.08
N GLU A 62 -32.44 -15.29 17.12
CA GLU A 62 -31.42 -15.09 18.16
C GLU A 62 -31.18 -16.37 18.98
N ARG A 63 -32.27 -17.02 19.40
CA ARG A 63 -32.20 -18.29 20.15
C ARG A 63 -31.55 -19.38 19.31
N TRP A 64 -31.96 -19.50 18.05
CA TRP A 64 -31.39 -20.45 17.10
C TRP A 64 -29.89 -20.23 16.88
N LEU A 65 -29.42 -18.98 16.72
CA LEU A 65 -27.99 -18.67 16.59
C LEU A 65 -27.19 -19.01 17.87
N LYS A 66 -27.75 -18.73 19.05
CA LYS A 66 -27.10 -19.09 20.33
C LYS A 66 -27.02 -20.61 20.51
N GLU A 67 -28.10 -21.32 20.23
CA GLU A 67 -28.13 -22.79 20.28
C GLU A 67 -27.17 -23.42 19.27
N LEU A 68 -27.03 -22.86 18.07
CA LEU A 68 -26.03 -23.33 17.10
C LEU A 68 -24.59 -23.17 17.59
N ASN A 69 -24.30 -22.03 18.22
CA ASN A 69 -22.98 -21.76 18.79
C ASN A 69 -22.67 -22.71 19.97
N GLU A 70 -23.68 -23.02 20.80
CA GLU A 70 -23.54 -23.91 21.95
C GLU A 70 -23.46 -25.40 21.56
N ASN A 71 -24.21 -25.82 20.55
CA ASN A 71 -24.27 -27.22 20.09
C ASN A 71 -23.02 -27.68 19.32
N LYS A 72 -22.09 -26.77 18.99
CA LYS A 72 -20.80 -27.08 18.34
C LYS A 72 -20.93 -27.93 17.06
N ALA A 73 -22.06 -27.82 16.36
CA ALA A 73 -22.33 -28.59 15.15
C ALA A 73 -21.50 -28.05 13.96
N MET A 74 -20.81 -28.94 13.25
CA MET A 74 -19.98 -28.62 12.07
C MET A 74 -20.80 -28.69 10.76
N SER A 75 -21.76 -27.80 10.58
CA SER A 75 -22.72 -27.81 9.49
C SER A 75 -22.24 -27.07 8.23
N TYR A 76 -21.39 -26.05 8.38
CA TYR A 76 -21.08 -25.11 7.29
C TYR A 76 -19.62 -25.11 6.84
N THR A 77 -18.67 -25.35 7.74
CA THR A 77 -17.23 -25.21 7.41
C THR A 77 -16.44 -26.51 7.53
N GLY A 78 -16.97 -27.50 8.26
CA GLY A 78 -16.29 -28.76 8.54
C GLY A 78 -15.05 -28.63 9.45
N ASN A 79 -14.78 -27.44 9.98
CA ASN A 79 -13.69 -27.17 10.91
C ASN A 79 -14.23 -26.42 12.13
N PHE A 80 -14.08 -27.02 13.31
CA PHE A 80 -14.58 -26.47 14.57
C PHE A 80 -14.23 -25.00 14.81
N TYR A 81 -12.97 -24.60 14.59
CA TYR A 81 -12.52 -23.23 14.83
C TYR A 81 -13.14 -22.22 13.85
N ALA A 82 -13.26 -22.61 12.58
CA ALA A 82 -13.82 -21.77 11.54
C ALA A 82 -15.34 -21.56 11.73
N GLU A 83 -16.00 -22.61 12.23
CA GLU A 83 -17.41 -22.59 12.60
C GLU A 83 -17.68 -21.65 13.78
N GLU A 84 -16.86 -21.75 14.83
CA GLU A 84 -16.97 -20.89 16.02
C GLU A 84 -16.76 -19.42 15.67
N GLU A 85 -15.77 -19.12 14.82
CA GLU A 85 -15.52 -17.76 14.34
C GLU A 85 -16.67 -17.23 13.45
N LEU A 86 -17.25 -18.09 12.61
CA LEU A 86 -18.42 -17.77 11.81
C LEU A 86 -19.63 -17.41 12.68
N TYR A 87 -19.94 -18.24 13.67
CA TYR A 87 -21.05 -17.99 14.59
C TYR A 87 -20.81 -16.75 15.43
N LYS A 88 -19.60 -16.56 15.98
CA LYS A 88 -19.23 -15.35 16.71
C LYS A 88 -19.41 -14.10 15.85
N LYS A 89 -18.97 -14.14 14.59
CA LYS A 89 -19.13 -13.03 13.66
C LYS A 89 -20.61 -12.69 13.48
N ILE A 90 -21.43 -13.65 13.06
CA ILE A 90 -22.85 -13.39 12.74
C ILE A 90 -23.66 -13.04 13.99
N LEU A 91 -23.37 -13.66 15.12
CA LEU A 91 -23.97 -13.30 16.41
C LEU A 91 -23.61 -11.86 16.78
N HIS A 92 -22.37 -11.44 16.56
CA HIS A 92 -21.97 -10.04 16.75
C HIS A 92 -22.73 -9.10 15.80
N GLU A 93 -22.87 -9.42 14.50
CA GLU A 93 -23.67 -8.61 13.56
C GLU A 93 -25.15 -8.53 14.00
N PHE A 94 -25.70 -9.63 14.52
CA PHE A 94 -27.08 -9.68 15.04
C PHE A 94 -27.25 -8.80 16.28
N VAL A 95 -26.35 -8.91 17.26
CA VAL A 95 -26.38 -8.12 18.49
C VAL A 95 -26.22 -6.64 18.18
N GLN A 96 -25.31 -6.27 17.27
CA GLN A 96 -25.15 -4.87 16.83
C GLN A 96 -26.45 -4.30 16.26
N VAL A 97 -27.12 -5.04 15.36
CA VAL A 97 -28.39 -4.60 14.78
C VAL A 97 -29.49 -4.49 15.84
N GLY A 98 -29.56 -5.43 16.78
CA GLY A 98 -30.56 -5.43 17.85
C GLY A 98 -30.36 -4.34 18.92
N GLN A 99 -29.11 -3.92 19.15
CA GLN A 99 -28.75 -2.91 20.16
C GLN A 99 -28.63 -1.48 19.61
N TYR A 100 -29.10 -1.24 18.37
CA TYR A 100 -28.93 0.05 17.72
C TYR A 100 -29.59 1.21 18.49
N GLU A 101 -30.80 1.01 19.01
CA GLU A 101 -31.48 2.04 19.82
C GLU A 101 -30.67 2.37 21.08
N SER A 102 -30.11 1.37 21.75
CA SER A 102 -29.22 1.57 22.91
C SER A 102 -27.94 2.34 22.54
N TYR A 103 -27.41 2.14 21.33
CA TYR A 103 -26.29 2.94 20.82
C TYR A 103 -26.67 4.40 20.59
N LEU A 104 -27.88 4.68 20.10
CA LEU A 104 -28.37 6.06 19.95
C LEU A 104 -28.53 6.74 21.33
N ASP A 105 -29.09 6.03 22.31
CA ASP A 105 -29.20 6.50 23.71
C ASP A 105 -27.82 6.76 24.33
N GLU A 106 -26.83 5.91 24.04
CA GLU A 106 -25.45 6.11 24.51
C GLU A 106 -24.81 7.38 23.92
N ILE A 107 -25.10 7.71 22.65
CA ILE A 107 -24.62 8.96 22.04
C ILE A 107 -25.22 10.15 22.78
N GLU A 108 -26.53 10.10 23.06
CA GLU A 108 -27.22 11.15 23.81
C GLU A 108 -26.64 11.29 25.22
N GLN A 109 -26.44 10.19 25.95
CA GLN A 109 -25.88 10.21 27.30
C GLN A 109 -24.42 10.70 27.32
N LYS A 110 -23.58 10.26 26.37
CA LYS A 110 -22.19 10.75 26.24
C LYS A 110 -22.17 12.26 25.94
N SER A 111 -23.07 12.72 25.10
CA SER A 111 -23.20 14.14 24.79
C SER A 111 -23.68 14.98 25.98
N ALA A 112 -24.62 14.48 26.78
CA ALA A 112 -25.12 15.12 27.99
C ALA A 112 -24.03 15.21 29.06
N ASN A 113 -23.25 14.14 29.25
CA ASN A 113 -22.12 14.12 30.17
C ASN A 113 -21.02 15.10 29.73
N MET A 114 -20.69 15.15 28.44
CA MET A 114 -19.65 16.04 27.90
C MET A 114 -20.10 17.52 27.82
N SER A 115 -21.40 17.78 27.76
CA SER A 115 -21.99 19.13 27.81
C SER A 115 -22.34 19.58 29.23
N SER A 116 -22.12 18.74 30.24
CA SER A 116 -22.37 19.12 31.63
C SER A 116 -21.37 20.18 32.09
N ALA A 117 -21.89 21.24 32.73
CA ALA A 117 -21.15 22.46 33.10
C ALA A 117 -19.92 22.23 34.00
N ILE A 118 -19.73 21.03 34.54
CA ILE A 118 -18.60 20.65 35.40
C ILE A 118 -17.35 20.32 34.57
N PHE A 119 -17.48 19.96 33.28
CA PHE A 119 -16.40 19.39 32.47
C PHE A 119 -16.09 20.12 31.15
N SER A 120 -16.77 21.22 30.81
CA SER A 120 -16.64 21.84 29.47
C SER A 120 -16.65 23.37 29.45
N ASP A 121 -15.75 23.94 28.66
CA ASP A 121 -15.71 25.37 28.33
C ASP A 121 -16.70 25.66 27.17
N GLU A 122 -17.66 26.59 27.33
CA GLU A 122 -18.77 26.82 26.39
C GLU A 122 -18.30 27.25 24.97
N ASN A 123 -17.11 27.83 24.89
CA ASN A 123 -16.49 28.25 23.63
C ASN A 123 -15.66 27.15 22.97
N SER A 124 -15.54 25.97 23.59
CA SER A 124 -14.76 24.86 23.05
C SER A 124 -15.49 24.15 21.91
N PHE A 125 -14.72 23.64 20.95
CA PHE A 125 -15.21 22.78 19.87
C PHE A 125 -15.95 21.54 20.44
N ALA A 126 -15.39 20.91 21.49
CA ALA A 126 -15.95 19.71 22.10
C ALA A 126 -17.37 19.93 22.65
N TYR A 127 -17.60 21.06 23.34
CA TYR A 127 -18.91 21.43 23.86
C TYR A 127 -19.95 21.62 22.75
N ARG A 128 -19.62 22.42 21.74
CA ARG A 128 -20.51 22.67 20.59
C ARG A 128 -20.76 21.40 19.77
N ASN A 129 -19.76 20.54 19.66
CA ASN A 129 -19.86 19.25 18.98
C ASN A 129 -20.79 18.30 19.73
N ALA A 130 -20.66 18.23 21.06
CA ALA A 130 -21.55 17.46 21.93
C ALA A 130 -23.00 17.92 21.80
N GLN A 131 -23.28 19.22 21.66
CA GLN A 131 -24.66 19.69 21.44
C GLN A 131 -25.22 19.34 20.05
N LYS A 132 -24.39 19.38 19.01
CA LYS A 132 -24.83 19.19 17.62
C LYS A 132 -25.04 17.72 17.24
N THR A 133 -24.23 16.83 17.82
CA THR A 133 -24.18 15.41 17.45
C THR A 133 -25.52 14.68 17.69
N PRO A 134 -26.18 14.79 18.87
CA PRO A 134 -27.45 14.11 19.13
C PRO A 134 -28.55 14.47 18.14
N ALA A 135 -28.69 15.76 17.78
CA ALA A 135 -29.71 16.25 16.86
C ALA A 135 -29.58 15.67 15.43
N VAL A 136 -28.41 15.14 15.06
CA VAL A 136 -28.22 14.45 13.77
C VAL A 136 -28.72 13.01 13.86
N PHE A 137 -28.40 12.32 14.96
CA PHE A 137 -28.77 10.93 15.20
C PHE A 137 -30.23 10.76 15.65
N GLU A 138 -30.88 11.79 16.18
CA GLU A 138 -32.29 11.78 16.60
C GLU A 138 -33.23 11.31 15.48
N LYS A 139 -32.89 11.62 14.22
CA LYS A 139 -33.67 11.24 13.04
C LYS A 139 -33.61 9.74 12.74
N LEU A 140 -32.70 9.00 13.36
CA LEU A 140 -32.47 7.57 13.14
C LEU A 140 -33.24 6.70 14.14
N HIS A 141 -33.85 7.29 15.19
CA HIS A 141 -34.73 6.55 16.09
C HIS A 141 -35.94 5.97 15.34
N GLY A 142 -36.32 4.74 15.71
CA GLY A 142 -37.46 4.04 15.13
C GLY A 142 -37.19 3.43 13.74
N LEU A 143 -35.93 3.36 13.30
CA LEU A 143 -35.55 2.63 12.10
C LEU A 143 -35.61 1.12 12.34
N GLU A 144 -36.44 0.42 11.57
CA GLU A 144 -36.41 -1.05 11.54
C GLU A 144 -35.17 -1.53 10.79
N LEU A 145 -34.13 -1.94 11.53
CA LEU A 145 -32.93 -2.53 10.97
C LEU A 145 -33.14 -4.03 10.68
N SER A 146 -32.64 -4.48 9.53
CA SER A 146 -32.76 -5.87 9.11
C SER A 146 -31.40 -6.52 8.93
N ILE A 147 -31.18 -7.66 9.60
CA ILE A 147 -29.95 -8.42 9.44
C ILE A 147 -29.89 -9.09 8.05
N ASP A 148 -28.80 -8.84 7.33
CA ASP A 148 -28.50 -9.48 6.04
C ASP A 148 -26.99 -9.35 5.75
N ILE A 149 -26.52 -10.05 4.72
CA ILE A 149 -25.10 -10.17 4.35
C ILE A 149 -24.45 -8.79 4.19
N SER A 150 -23.52 -8.44 5.09
CA SER A 150 -22.79 -7.17 5.08
C SER A 150 -21.52 -7.20 4.22
N ASP A 151 -20.86 -8.37 4.15
CA ASP A 151 -19.54 -8.55 3.54
C ASP A 151 -19.48 -8.15 2.06
N GLY A 152 -20.56 -8.38 1.30
CA GLY A 152 -20.60 -8.00 -0.11
C GLY A 152 -20.49 -6.49 -0.33
N VAL A 153 -21.19 -5.69 0.48
CA VAL A 153 -21.17 -4.22 0.40
C VAL A 153 -19.80 -3.68 0.83
N ILE A 154 -19.21 -4.28 1.86
CA ILE A 154 -17.89 -3.92 2.38
C ILE A 154 -16.82 -4.22 1.32
N LEU A 155 -16.80 -5.42 0.75
CA LEU A 155 -15.85 -5.81 -0.30
C LEU A 155 -15.99 -4.93 -1.55
N ALA A 156 -17.20 -4.52 -1.89
CA ALA A 156 -17.44 -3.67 -3.06
C ALA A 156 -16.87 -2.24 -2.92
N THR A 157 -16.83 -1.72 -1.70
CA THR A 157 -16.51 -0.30 -1.44
C THR A 157 -15.15 -0.08 -0.78
N GLN A 158 -14.64 -1.05 -0.02
CA GLN A 158 -13.42 -0.95 0.80
C GLN A 158 -12.23 -1.70 0.19
N THR A 159 -11.83 -1.31 -1.02
CA THR A 159 -10.72 -1.94 -1.76
C THR A 159 -9.62 -0.95 -2.12
N GLU A 160 -8.66 -0.77 -1.22
CA GLU A 160 -7.56 0.20 -1.39
C GLU A 160 -6.67 -0.09 -2.61
N PHE A 161 -6.48 -1.37 -2.96
CA PHE A 161 -5.72 -1.77 -4.16
C PHE A 161 -6.33 -1.20 -5.45
N THR A 162 -7.66 -1.17 -5.55
CA THR A 162 -8.37 -0.63 -6.71
C THR A 162 -8.11 0.86 -6.88
N ASP A 163 -7.94 1.62 -5.79
CA ASP A 163 -7.63 3.05 -5.83
C ASP A 163 -6.23 3.32 -6.41
N ILE A 164 -5.24 2.48 -6.09
CA ILE A 164 -3.89 2.55 -6.67
C ILE A 164 -3.96 2.26 -8.18
N CYS A 165 -4.67 1.21 -8.57
CA CYS A 165 -4.92 0.87 -9.98
C CYS A 165 -5.56 2.05 -10.73
N MET A 166 -6.51 2.74 -10.10
CA MET A 166 -7.19 3.89 -10.67
C MET A 166 -6.24 5.06 -10.91
N VAL A 167 -5.39 5.42 -9.92
CA VAL A 167 -4.39 6.50 -10.07
C VAL A 167 -3.39 6.20 -11.19
N LEU A 168 -2.98 4.94 -11.35
CA LEU A 168 -2.08 4.51 -12.42
C LEU A 168 -2.75 4.65 -13.80
N LEU A 169 -4.00 4.20 -13.95
CA LEU A 169 -4.76 4.34 -15.20
C LEU A 169 -5.06 5.80 -15.54
N LEU A 170 -5.35 6.66 -14.56
CA LEU A 170 -5.49 8.11 -14.77
C LEU A 170 -4.17 8.73 -15.27
N THR A 171 -3.04 8.33 -14.71
CA THR A 171 -1.72 8.79 -15.16
C THR A 171 -1.46 8.37 -16.61
N ALA A 172 -1.78 7.13 -16.98
CA ALA A 172 -1.67 6.63 -18.34
C ALA A 172 -2.61 7.35 -19.31
N MET A 173 -3.87 7.60 -18.93
CA MET A 173 -4.83 8.37 -19.70
C MET A 173 -4.27 9.75 -20.05
N ILE A 174 -3.67 10.43 -19.07
CA ILE A 174 -3.11 11.78 -19.27
C ILE A 174 -1.89 11.75 -20.16
N TYR A 175 -1.09 10.68 -20.10
CA TYR A 175 0.00 10.48 -21.05
C TYR A 175 -0.51 10.46 -22.50
N PHE A 176 -1.51 9.65 -22.81
CA PHE A 176 -2.05 9.54 -24.18
C PHE A 176 -2.83 10.78 -24.62
N LEU A 177 -3.60 11.39 -23.71
CA LEU A 177 -4.41 12.57 -24.02
C LEU A 177 -3.57 13.84 -24.22
N MET A 178 -2.50 14.00 -23.43
CA MET A 178 -1.72 15.24 -23.36
C MET A 178 -0.25 15.09 -23.78
N PHE A 179 0.48 14.14 -23.19
CA PHE A 179 1.93 14.05 -23.38
C PHE A 179 2.36 13.55 -24.73
N TYR A 180 1.64 12.59 -25.30
CA TYR A 180 1.94 12.04 -26.61
C TYR A 180 2.08 13.16 -27.67
N GLU A 181 1.15 14.11 -27.69
CA GLU A 181 1.20 15.24 -28.60
C GLU A 181 2.26 16.28 -28.24
N LYS A 182 2.45 16.53 -26.94
CA LYS A 182 3.44 17.49 -26.45
C LYS A 182 4.85 17.05 -26.82
N LYS A 183 5.13 15.75 -26.66
CA LYS A 183 6.38 15.09 -27.03
C LYS A 183 6.64 15.19 -28.54
N ASN A 184 5.60 14.98 -29.35
CA ASN A 184 5.69 15.13 -30.80
C ASN A 184 5.64 16.59 -31.28
N HIS A 185 5.72 17.58 -30.38
CA HIS A 185 5.64 19.02 -30.67
C HIS A 185 4.35 19.49 -31.37
N LEU A 186 3.32 18.65 -31.41
CA LEU A 186 2.04 18.92 -32.08
C LEU A 186 1.25 20.02 -31.38
N TYR A 187 1.47 20.23 -30.08
CA TYR A 187 0.79 21.26 -29.29
C TYR A 187 0.88 22.67 -29.88
N ARG A 188 2.03 23.03 -30.46
CA ARG A 188 2.21 24.37 -31.04
C ARG A 188 1.43 24.51 -32.34
N LEU A 189 1.51 23.49 -33.18
CA LEU A 189 0.80 23.42 -34.46
C LEU A 189 -0.72 23.43 -34.23
N LEU A 190 -1.21 22.65 -33.25
CA LEU A 190 -2.61 22.63 -32.85
C LEU A 190 -3.06 24.05 -32.46
N LYS A 191 -2.33 24.74 -31.58
CA LYS A 191 -2.71 26.08 -31.09
C LYS A 191 -2.69 27.19 -32.15
N SER A 192 -2.00 27.00 -33.28
CA SER A 192 -2.05 27.92 -34.42
C SER A 192 -3.29 27.74 -35.31
N THR A 193 -4.00 26.62 -35.20
CA THR A 193 -5.23 26.39 -36.00
C THR A 193 -6.44 27.15 -35.43
N TYR A 194 -7.43 27.42 -36.29
CA TYR A 194 -8.64 28.22 -35.98
C TYR A 194 -9.41 27.73 -34.75
N LYS A 195 -9.66 26.41 -34.63
CA LYS A 195 -10.31 25.78 -33.47
C LYS A 195 -9.31 25.22 -32.43
N GLY A 196 -8.02 25.45 -32.63
CA GLY A 196 -6.91 24.79 -31.93
C GLY A 196 -6.68 25.12 -30.45
N ARG A 197 -7.45 26.04 -29.89
CA ARG A 197 -7.26 26.57 -28.53
C ARG A 197 -8.38 26.11 -27.60
N LYS A 198 -9.37 26.97 -27.34
CA LYS A 198 -10.51 26.71 -26.42
C LYS A 198 -11.26 25.43 -26.79
N TYR A 199 -11.58 25.24 -28.08
CA TYR A 199 -12.36 24.08 -28.52
C TYR A 199 -11.62 22.75 -28.35
N VAL A 200 -10.32 22.70 -28.66
CA VAL A 200 -9.50 21.48 -28.45
C VAL A 200 -9.38 21.15 -26.96
N ILE A 201 -9.10 22.13 -26.08
CA ILE A 201 -9.00 21.82 -24.65
C ILE A 201 -10.34 21.40 -24.06
N CYS A 202 -11.44 22.06 -24.41
CA CYS A 202 -12.77 21.63 -23.96
C CYS A 202 -13.08 20.21 -24.44
N ALA A 203 -12.73 19.87 -25.69
CA ALA A 203 -12.90 18.51 -26.20
C ALA A 203 -12.08 17.48 -25.41
N LYS A 204 -10.82 17.80 -25.08
CA LYS A 204 -9.97 16.93 -24.25
C LYS A 204 -10.51 16.76 -22.84
N LEU A 205 -11.02 17.82 -22.21
CA LEU A 205 -11.60 17.77 -20.87
C LEU A 205 -12.88 16.92 -20.83
N LEU A 206 -13.71 17.00 -21.87
CA LEU A 206 -14.89 16.14 -22.02
C LEU A 206 -14.52 14.67 -22.24
N ILE A 207 -13.49 14.40 -23.05
CA ILE A 207 -13.02 13.03 -23.27
C ILE A 207 -12.36 12.47 -22.01
N ALA A 208 -11.61 13.29 -21.28
CA ALA A 208 -11.09 12.91 -19.97
C ALA A 208 -12.24 12.52 -19.03
N ALA A 209 -13.35 13.28 -19.00
CA ALA A 209 -14.52 12.93 -18.20
C ALA A 209 -15.13 11.58 -18.62
N GLY A 210 -15.30 11.38 -19.93
CA GLY A 210 -15.83 10.12 -20.47
C GLY A 210 -14.95 8.90 -20.19
N ILE A 211 -13.62 9.05 -20.32
CA ILE A 211 -12.67 7.97 -20.00
C ILE A 211 -12.61 7.74 -18.49
N THR A 212 -12.60 8.78 -17.66
CA THR A 212 -12.65 8.62 -16.20
C THR A 212 -13.92 7.88 -15.78
N CYS A 213 -15.08 8.23 -16.34
CA CYS A 213 -16.33 7.50 -16.13
C CYS A 213 -16.19 6.02 -16.51
N PHE A 214 -15.67 5.73 -17.71
CA PHE A 214 -15.39 4.36 -18.15
C PHE A 214 -14.45 3.61 -17.19
N LEU A 215 -13.36 4.23 -16.75
CA LEU A 215 -12.40 3.61 -15.83
C LEU A 215 -13.02 3.30 -14.46
N VAL A 216 -13.86 4.20 -13.94
CA VAL A 216 -14.58 3.99 -12.68
C VAL A 216 -15.57 2.83 -12.80
N LEU A 217 -16.33 2.78 -13.91
CA LEU A 217 -17.23 1.66 -14.18
C LEU A 217 -16.47 0.33 -14.38
N LEU A 218 -15.34 0.37 -15.06
CA LEU A 218 -14.51 -0.82 -15.29
C LEU A 218 -13.96 -1.37 -13.97
N LEU A 219 -13.36 -0.54 -13.13
CA LEU A 219 -12.72 -0.99 -11.90
C LEU A 219 -13.74 -1.22 -10.77
N TYR A 220 -14.47 -0.18 -10.35
CA TYR A 220 -15.38 -0.26 -9.21
C TYR A 220 -16.69 -0.97 -9.57
N GLY A 221 -17.19 -0.80 -10.79
CA GLY A 221 -18.29 -1.65 -11.29
C GLY A 221 -17.86 -3.12 -11.40
N GLY A 222 -16.60 -3.38 -11.76
CA GLY A 222 -15.99 -4.71 -11.67
C GLY A 222 -16.01 -5.28 -10.25
N ASN A 223 -15.65 -4.46 -9.25
CA ASN A 223 -15.73 -4.85 -7.84
C ASN A 223 -17.17 -5.18 -7.43
N TYR A 224 -18.16 -4.41 -7.91
CA TYR A 224 -19.57 -4.65 -7.61
C TYR A 224 -20.03 -6.00 -8.18
N VAL A 225 -19.73 -6.27 -9.45
CA VAL A 225 -20.07 -7.56 -10.10
C VAL A 225 -19.41 -8.73 -9.36
N PHE A 226 -18.15 -8.58 -8.97
CA PHE A 226 -17.43 -9.60 -8.20
C PHE A 226 -18.06 -9.84 -6.81
N ALA A 227 -18.40 -8.77 -6.09
CA ALA A 227 -19.01 -8.86 -4.77
C ALA A 227 -20.42 -9.48 -4.81
N ILE A 228 -21.23 -9.16 -5.84
CA ILE A 228 -22.52 -9.80 -6.09
C ILE A 228 -22.35 -11.30 -6.33
N TYR A 229 -21.36 -11.68 -7.15
CA TYR A 229 -21.10 -13.08 -7.47
C TYR A 229 -20.66 -13.89 -6.24
N LYS A 230 -19.82 -13.32 -5.38
CA LYS A 230 -19.27 -14.02 -4.21
C LYS A 230 -20.19 -14.03 -2.99
N TYR A 231 -20.62 -12.87 -2.54
CA TYR A 231 -21.41 -12.73 -1.31
C TYR A 231 -22.88 -12.44 -1.63
N GLY A 232 -23.14 -11.55 -2.59
CA GLY A 232 -24.43 -10.88 -2.74
C GLY A 232 -24.52 -9.64 -1.85
N PHE A 233 -25.39 -8.70 -2.20
CA PHE A 233 -25.60 -7.47 -1.40
C PHE A 233 -26.71 -7.58 -0.35
N GLY A 234 -27.43 -8.72 -0.34
CA GLY A 234 -28.64 -8.87 0.46
C GLY A 234 -29.77 -7.98 -0.06
N ASP A 235 -30.69 -7.63 0.84
CA ASP A 235 -31.72 -6.61 0.58
C ASP A 235 -31.08 -5.23 0.35
N LEU A 236 -31.46 -4.58 -0.74
CA LEU A 236 -30.98 -3.25 -1.13
C LEU A 236 -31.83 -2.12 -0.54
N GLU A 237 -33.05 -2.43 -0.07
CA GLU A 237 -33.98 -1.46 0.52
C GLU A 237 -33.69 -1.23 2.00
N ARG A 238 -32.98 -2.15 2.66
CA ARG A 238 -32.63 -2.03 4.07
C ARG A 238 -31.82 -0.75 4.37
N PRO A 239 -31.97 -0.17 5.58
CA PRO A 239 -31.16 0.97 6.01
C PRO A 239 -29.67 0.61 6.03
N ILE A 240 -28.81 1.57 5.64
CA ILE A 240 -27.37 1.40 5.55
C ILE A 240 -26.73 1.00 6.89
N GLN A 241 -27.30 1.45 8.02
CA GLN A 241 -26.86 1.16 9.39
C GLN A 241 -26.90 -0.34 9.72
N SER A 242 -27.66 -1.13 8.96
CA SER A 242 -27.69 -2.58 9.08
C SER A 242 -26.38 -3.25 8.61
N VAL A 243 -25.53 -2.52 7.88
CA VAL A 243 -24.21 -2.99 7.44
C VAL A 243 -23.18 -2.64 8.51
N THR A 244 -22.44 -3.61 9.01
CA THR A 244 -21.48 -3.46 10.13
C THR A 244 -20.51 -2.28 9.95
N ALA A 245 -19.93 -2.11 8.76
CA ALA A 245 -19.00 -1.03 8.47
C ALA A 245 -19.64 0.37 8.35
N MET A 246 -20.98 0.44 8.30
CA MET A 246 -21.77 1.67 8.12
C MET A 246 -22.70 1.93 9.31
N TYR A 247 -22.50 1.21 10.42
CA TYR A 247 -23.29 1.32 11.65
C TYR A 247 -23.36 2.76 12.19
N GLU A 248 -22.25 3.50 12.08
CA GLU A 248 -22.11 4.89 12.55
C GLU A 248 -22.59 5.93 11.52
N SER A 249 -23.24 5.50 10.43
CA SER A 249 -23.63 6.39 9.35
C SER A 249 -24.79 7.30 9.79
N PRO A 250 -24.67 8.63 9.61
CA PRO A 250 -25.71 9.58 10.01
C PRO A 250 -26.86 9.69 8.97
N TYR A 251 -26.81 8.93 7.87
CA TYR A 251 -27.69 9.13 6.72
C TYR A 251 -28.79 8.06 6.64
N MET A 252 -30.04 8.49 6.45
CA MET A 252 -31.17 7.62 6.15
C MET A 252 -31.16 7.20 4.67
N LEU A 253 -30.16 6.41 4.29
CA LEU A 253 -30.01 5.87 2.94
C LEU A 253 -30.29 4.36 2.96
N SER A 254 -30.91 3.86 1.89
CA SER A 254 -30.90 2.43 1.64
C SER A 254 -29.54 1.97 1.12
N VAL A 255 -29.21 0.69 1.27
CA VAL A 255 -27.97 0.11 0.74
C VAL A 255 -27.83 0.36 -0.78
N GLY A 256 -28.91 0.24 -1.54
CA GLY A 256 -28.91 0.54 -2.98
C GLY A 256 -28.59 2.00 -3.29
N GLN A 257 -29.19 2.94 -2.55
CA GLN A 257 -28.91 4.37 -2.71
C GLN A 257 -27.46 4.72 -2.34
N TYR A 258 -26.92 4.08 -1.30
CA TYR A 258 -25.52 4.21 -0.90
C TYR A 258 -24.54 3.76 -2.00
N LEU A 259 -24.77 2.60 -2.62
CA LEU A 259 -23.88 2.10 -3.67
C LEU A 259 -23.87 3.05 -4.89
N ILE A 260 -25.03 3.59 -5.26
CA ILE A 260 -25.12 4.57 -6.35
C ILE A 260 -24.41 5.89 -5.97
N SER A 261 -24.64 6.40 -4.76
CA SER A 261 -24.03 7.64 -4.29
C SER A 261 -22.51 7.52 -4.18
N TYR A 262 -22.01 6.39 -3.67
CA TYR A 262 -20.59 6.05 -3.65
C TYR A 262 -19.98 6.11 -5.04
N LEU A 263 -20.58 5.45 -6.03
CA LEU A 263 -20.05 5.39 -7.39
C LEU A 263 -20.02 6.78 -8.07
N LEU A 264 -21.06 7.59 -7.87
CA LEU A 264 -21.14 8.96 -8.39
C LEU A 264 -20.08 9.87 -7.77
N LEU A 265 -19.91 9.81 -6.45
CA LEU A 265 -18.87 10.56 -5.73
C LEU A 265 -17.48 10.12 -6.17
N LYS A 266 -17.26 8.82 -6.34
CA LYS A 266 -15.99 8.25 -6.83
C LYS A 266 -15.65 8.77 -8.22
N MET A 267 -16.65 8.85 -9.11
CA MET A 267 -16.49 9.43 -10.45
C MET A 267 -16.07 10.89 -10.39
N LEU A 268 -16.70 11.69 -9.53
CA LEU A 268 -16.42 13.11 -9.37
C LEU A 268 -15.00 13.34 -8.82
N VAL A 269 -14.63 12.63 -7.74
CA VAL A 269 -13.30 12.72 -7.13
C VAL A 269 -12.21 12.32 -8.12
N CYS A 270 -12.37 11.19 -8.82
CA CYS A 270 -11.39 10.75 -9.82
C CYS A 270 -11.23 11.75 -10.97
N TYR A 271 -12.32 12.43 -11.36
CA TYR A 271 -12.26 13.45 -12.39
C TYR A 271 -11.53 14.71 -11.91
N VAL A 272 -11.76 15.16 -10.67
CA VAL A 272 -11.00 16.26 -10.04
C VAL A 272 -9.51 15.95 -10.02
N ILE A 273 -9.12 14.73 -9.61
CA ILE A 273 -7.72 14.27 -9.64
C ILE A 273 -7.16 14.33 -11.07
N ALA A 274 -7.91 13.85 -12.06
CA ALA A 274 -7.52 13.93 -13.47
C ALA A 274 -7.31 15.38 -13.94
N LEU A 275 -8.17 16.32 -13.53
CA LEU A 275 -8.05 17.75 -13.87
C LEU A 275 -6.80 18.39 -13.25
N ILE A 276 -6.43 18.02 -12.02
CA ILE A 276 -5.19 18.46 -11.36
C ILE A 276 -3.99 17.95 -12.16
N MET A 277 -3.97 16.65 -12.47
CA MET A 277 -2.88 16.06 -13.24
C MET A 277 -2.79 16.66 -14.66
N ILE A 278 -3.91 16.96 -15.33
CA ILE A 278 -3.93 17.69 -16.62
C ILE A 278 -3.36 19.10 -16.44
N TRP A 279 -3.68 19.79 -15.35
CA TRP A 279 -3.13 21.12 -15.07
C TRP A 279 -1.61 21.08 -14.92
N PHE A 280 -1.08 20.10 -14.20
CA PHE A 280 0.37 19.83 -14.13
C PHE A 280 0.96 19.49 -15.51
N ALA A 281 0.27 18.64 -16.29
CA ALA A 281 0.65 18.29 -17.68
C ALA A 281 0.77 19.52 -18.58
N GLN A 282 -0.06 20.54 -18.38
CA GLN A 282 0.02 21.80 -19.11
C GLN A 282 1.18 22.68 -18.62
N LYS A 283 1.42 22.74 -17.30
CA LYS A 283 2.41 23.63 -16.68
C LYS A 283 3.85 23.21 -16.93
N MET A 284 4.18 21.93 -16.77
CA MET A 284 5.56 21.44 -16.82
C MET A 284 5.98 21.14 -18.25
N SER A 285 7.20 21.49 -18.68
CA SER A 285 7.63 21.29 -20.07
C SER A 285 8.04 19.85 -20.42
N SER A 286 8.46 19.04 -19.44
CA SER A 286 8.91 17.66 -19.64
C SER A 286 7.93 16.65 -19.03
N SER A 287 7.85 15.46 -19.62
CA SER A 287 7.01 14.36 -19.12
C SER A 287 7.46 13.87 -17.73
N SER A 288 8.77 13.69 -17.56
CA SER A 288 9.40 13.39 -16.27
C SER A 288 9.06 14.39 -15.17
N GLY A 289 8.96 15.68 -15.50
CA GLY A 289 8.63 16.72 -14.53
C GLY A 289 7.19 16.65 -14.01
N VAL A 290 6.28 15.97 -14.73
CA VAL A 290 4.89 15.79 -14.30
C VAL A 290 4.70 14.55 -13.48
N ILE A 291 5.37 13.45 -13.82
CA ILE A 291 5.40 12.27 -12.96
C ILE A 291 5.97 12.66 -11.58
N LEU A 292 7.07 13.40 -11.55
CA LEU A 292 7.64 13.92 -10.30
C LEU A 292 6.73 14.94 -9.61
N GLY A 293 6.03 15.80 -10.36
CA GLY A 293 5.11 16.78 -9.79
C GLY A 293 3.86 16.14 -9.16
N ILE A 294 3.30 15.12 -9.82
CA ILE A 294 2.18 14.32 -9.31
C ILE A 294 2.65 13.51 -8.09
N GLY A 295 3.82 12.88 -8.16
CA GLY A 295 4.40 12.14 -7.03
C GLY A 295 4.66 13.05 -5.82
N PHE A 296 5.22 14.24 -6.04
CA PHE A 296 5.43 15.22 -4.97
C PHE A 296 4.12 15.67 -4.32
N LEU A 297 3.07 15.93 -5.11
CA LEU A 297 1.75 16.25 -4.57
C LEU A 297 1.22 15.09 -3.72
N GLY A 298 1.28 13.86 -4.22
CA GLY A 298 0.83 12.69 -3.46
C GLY A 298 1.57 12.50 -2.14
N ILE A 299 2.89 12.70 -2.12
CA ILE A 299 3.69 12.64 -0.89
C ILE A 299 3.31 13.77 0.06
N ALA A 300 3.16 15.00 -0.43
CA ALA A 300 2.79 16.15 0.39
C ALA A 300 1.40 15.95 1.03
N GLU A 301 0.44 15.45 0.27
CA GLU A 301 -0.89 15.09 0.77
C GLU A 301 -0.80 13.98 1.82
N TYR A 302 -0.08 12.89 1.56
CA TYR A 302 0.09 11.82 2.55
C TYR A 302 0.77 12.30 3.85
N LEU A 303 1.73 13.21 3.75
CA LEU A 303 2.37 13.83 4.92
C LEU A 303 1.42 14.66 5.75
N LEU A 304 0.55 15.44 5.11
CA LEU A 304 -0.49 16.17 5.82
C LEU A 304 -1.40 15.22 6.59
N PHE A 305 -1.69 14.05 6.03
CA PHE A 305 -2.48 13.03 6.73
C PHE A 305 -1.76 12.47 7.96
N LEU A 306 -0.46 12.15 7.86
CA LEU A 306 0.31 11.53 8.94
C LEU A 306 0.70 12.50 10.06
N LEU A 307 1.16 13.71 9.70
CA LEU A 307 1.76 14.64 10.65
C LEU A 307 0.70 15.42 11.46
N LEU A 308 -0.55 15.46 10.99
CA LEU A 308 -1.60 16.24 11.64
C LEU A 308 -2.34 15.41 12.71
N PRO A 309 -2.32 15.84 13.98
CA PRO A 309 -3.07 15.19 15.05
C PRO A 309 -4.58 15.39 14.85
N SER A 310 -5.36 14.35 15.16
CA SER A 310 -6.82 14.31 14.92
C SER A 310 -7.65 15.23 15.83
N VAL A 311 -7.02 15.95 16.77
CA VAL A 311 -7.69 16.75 17.83
C VAL A 311 -7.28 18.23 17.77
N SER A 312 -6.73 18.69 16.64
CA SER A 312 -6.23 20.06 16.47
C SER A 312 -7.08 20.86 15.47
N TYR A 313 -7.00 22.18 15.52
CA TYR A 313 -7.58 23.10 14.52
C TYR A 313 -7.15 22.78 13.07
N MET A 314 -6.05 22.04 12.90
CA MET A 314 -5.55 21.59 11.60
C MET A 314 -6.21 20.30 11.10
N ASP A 315 -7.18 19.72 11.84
CA ASP A 315 -7.88 18.49 11.46
C ASP A 315 -8.59 18.61 10.10
N VAL A 316 -9.04 19.83 9.75
CA VAL A 316 -9.58 20.14 8.42
C VAL A 316 -8.59 19.76 7.31
N LEU A 317 -7.29 20.02 7.46
CA LEU A 317 -6.30 19.70 6.43
C LEU A 317 -5.98 18.19 6.35
N LYS A 318 -6.24 17.45 7.43
CA LYS A 318 -6.10 16.00 7.47
C LYS A 318 -7.20 15.31 6.68
N TYR A 319 -8.45 15.73 6.88
CA TYR A 319 -9.62 15.14 6.25
C TYR A 319 -9.95 15.75 4.87
N VAL A 320 -9.63 17.03 4.62
CA VAL A 320 -9.70 17.69 3.30
C VAL A 320 -8.43 17.38 2.50
N ASN A 321 -8.20 16.10 2.28
CA ASN A 321 -7.00 15.58 1.64
C ASN A 321 -7.39 14.64 0.50
N PHE A 322 -6.69 14.73 -0.64
CA PHE A 322 -7.00 13.87 -1.79
C PHE A 322 -6.81 12.38 -1.50
N ALA A 323 -5.87 12.02 -0.60
CA ALA A 323 -5.64 10.65 -0.16
C ALA A 323 -6.82 10.10 0.66
N GLN A 324 -7.57 10.94 1.37
CA GLN A 324 -8.78 10.54 2.07
C GLN A 324 -9.99 10.58 1.12
N TYR A 325 -10.07 11.59 0.26
CA TYR A 325 -11.17 11.75 -0.69
C TYR A 325 -11.23 10.64 -1.72
N ILE A 326 -10.09 10.08 -2.15
CA ILE A 326 -10.10 8.95 -3.08
C ILE A 326 -10.83 7.74 -2.48
N LYS A 327 -10.78 7.50 -1.16
CA LYS A 327 -11.44 6.35 -0.52
C LYS A 327 -12.97 6.46 -0.59
N VAL A 328 -13.53 7.67 -0.46
CA VAL A 328 -14.97 8.02 -0.46
C VAL A 328 -15.80 7.35 0.66
N TYR A 329 -15.62 6.06 0.94
CA TYR A 329 -16.41 5.33 1.93
C TYR A 329 -16.41 5.94 3.34
N PRO A 330 -15.28 6.47 3.90
CA PRO A 330 -15.29 6.99 5.27
C PRO A 330 -16.22 8.18 5.44
N MET A 331 -16.43 8.95 4.36
CA MET A 331 -17.29 10.14 4.34
C MET A 331 -18.78 9.79 4.42
N LEU A 332 -19.14 8.57 4.03
CA LEU A 332 -20.52 8.07 4.05
C LEU A 332 -20.77 7.13 5.23
N SER A 333 -19.73 6.50 5.77
CA SER A 333 -19.83 5.51 6.84
C SER A 333 -19.78 6.09 8.25
N GLN A 334 -19.05 7.20 8.45
CA GLN A 334 -18.80 7.77 9.78
C GLN A 334 -19.28 9.21 9.85
N TYR A 335 -19.91 9.57 10.97
CA TYR A 335 -20.19 10.96 11.29
C TYR A 335 -18.98 11.58 12.01
N HIS A 336 -18.33 12.55 11.34
CA HIS A 336 -17.21 13.29 11.93
C HIS A 336 -17.37 14.79 11.68
N ASN A 337 -17.40 15.57 12.75
CA ASN A 337 -17.37 17.03 12.66
C ASN A 337 -15.92 17.51 12.69
N LEU A 338 -15.58 18.37 11.73
CA LEU A 338 -14.30 19.04 11.64
C LEU A 338 -14.34 20.37 12.39
N ASP A 339 -13.26 20.69 13.09
CA ASP A 339 -13.11 21.97 13.78
C ASP A 339 -12.76 23.09 12.78
N VAL A 340 -13.76 23.91 12.43
CA VAL A 340 -13.57 25.10 11.60
C VAL A 340 -13.64 26.34 12.49
N PHE A 341 -12.48 26.81 12.96
CA PHE A 341 -12.36 27.99 13.82
C PHE A 341 -13.22 27.91 15.11
N GLY A 342 -13.26 26.76 15.78
CA GLY A 342 -14.03 26.51 17.00
C GLY A 342 -15.50 26.14 16.74
N TYR A 343 -15.92 25.96 15.49
CA TYR A 343 -17.27 25.53 15.13
C TYR A 343 -17.25 24.12 14.52
N PRO A 344 -18.09 23.19 15.01
CA PRO A 344 -18.20 21.86 14.44
C PRO A 344 -18.98 21.88 13.13
N VAL A 345 -18.28 21.66 12.03
CA VAL A 345 -18.88 21.54 10.69
C VAL A 345 -18.72 20.11 10.21
N ASP A 346 -19.81 19.53 9.72
CA ASP A 346 -19.81 18.15 9.23
C ASP A 346 -18.84 17.99 8.05
N ALA A 347 -17.98 16.97 8.10
CA ALA A 347 -17.01 16.66 7.07
C ALA A 347 -17.68 16.50 5.68
N MET A 348 -18.87 15.91 5.62
CA MET A 348 -19.58 15.72 4.35
C MET A 348 -20.08 17.05 3.77
N GLN A 349 -20.50 18.00 4.62
CA GLN A 349 -20.88 19.34 4.16
C GLN A 349 -19.69 20.05 3.52
N ILE A 350 -18.53 20.01 4.17
CA ILE A 350 -17.28 20.58 3.63
C ILE A 350 -16.92 19.92 2.29
N PHE A 351 -16.98 18.59 2.23
CA PHE A 351 -16.73 17.83 1.01
C PHE A 351 -17.67 18.23 -0.14
N SER A 352 -18.97 18.33 0.15
CA SER A 352 -20.01 18.68 -0.83
C SER A 352 -19.85 20.09 -1.42
N VAL A 353 -19.23 21.02 -0.68
CA VAL A 353 -18.95 22.39 -1.14
C VAL A 353 -17.59 22.48 -1.83
N ILE A 354 -16.54 21.94 -1.23
CA ILE A 354 -15.16 22.05 -1.76
C ILE A 354 -15.04 21.35 -3.12
N LEU A 355 -15.65 20.17 -3.26
CA LEU A 355 -15.43 19.34 -4.44
C LEU A 355 -15.97 19.98 -5.74
N PRO A 356 -17.22 20.50 -5.80
CA PRO A 356 -17.71 21.24 -6.98
C PRO A 356 -16.94 22.54 -7.23
N VAL A 357 -16.56 23.27 -6.17
CA VAL A 357 -15.76 24.50 -6.30
C VAL A 357 -14.40 24.19 -6.92
N CYS A 358 -13.71 23.17 -6.43
CA CYS A 358 -12.46 22.67 -7.00
C CYS A 358 -12.62 22.26 -8.46
N LEU A 359 -13.68 21.52 -8.79
CA LEU A 359 -13.99 21.11 -10.17
C LEU A 359 -14.14 22.33 -11.09
N LEU A 360 -14.96 23.32 -10.72
CA LEU A 360 -15.18 24.53 -11.51
C LEU A 360 -13.89 25.34 -11.69
N LEU A 361 -13.15 25.55 -10.59
CA LEU A 361 -11.88 26.29 -10.62
C LEU A 361 -10.84 25.60 -11.51
N LEU A 362 -10.71 24.28 -11.43
CA LEU A 362 -9.76 23.51 -12.23
C LEU A 362 -10.14 23.47 -13.71
N LEU A 363 -11.44 23.38 -14.04
CA LEU A 363 -11.91 23.50 -15.43
C LEU A 363 -11.54 24.87 -16.00
N VAL A 364 -11.88 25.95 -15.30
CA VAL A 364 -11.56 27.32 -15.71
C VAL A 364 -10.05 27.53 -15.82
N ALA A 365 -9.27 27.02 -14.86
CA ALA A 365 -7.82 27.12 -14.85
C ALA A 365 -7.19 26.40 -16.05
N ASN A 366 -7.62 25.16 -16.35
CA ASN A 366 -7.14 24.38 -17.50
C ASN A 366 -7.49 25.05 -18.82
N ILE A 367 -8.74 25.53 -18.98
CA ILE A 367 -9.17 26.24 -20.20
C ILE A 367 -8.37 27.53 -20.37
N ARG A 368 -8.27 28.36 -19.32
CA ARG A 368 -7.55 29.64 -19.35
C ARG A 368 -6.07 29.43 -19.65
N LYS A 369 -5.44 28.42 -19.04
CA LYS A 369 -4.02 28.14 -19.22
C LYS A 369 -3.71 27.62 -20.62
N PHE A 370 -4.50 26.68 -21.14
CA PHE A 370 -4.29 26.15 -22.49
C PHE A 370 -4.58 27.19 -23.57
N SER A 371 -5.62 28.02 -23.37
CA SER A 371 -6.06 29.03 -24.34
C SER A 371 -5.17 30.25 -24.42
N ARG A 372 -4.38 30.53 -23.38
CA ARG A 372 -3.39 31.62 -23.42
C ARG A 372 -2.32 31.32 -24.49
N CYS A 373 -2.12 32.29 -25.38
CA CYS A 373 -0.92 32.35 -26.21
C CYS A 373 0.28 32.69 -25.32
N ASP A 374 1.26 31.80 -25.24
CA ASP A 374 2.62 32.26 -24.96
C ASP A 374 3.04 33.08 -26.18
N GLY A 375 2.87 34.41 -26.11
CA GLY A 375 3.27 35.30 -27.19
C GLY A 375 4.74 35.04 -27.56
N ALA A 376 5.03 34.94 -28.86
CA ALA A 376 6.39 34.73 -29.37
C ALA A 376 7.39 35.71 -28.73
N MET A 377 6.96 36.94 -28.44
CA MET A 377 7.76 37.99 -27.80
C MET A 377 8.18 37.68 -26.35
N ASN A 378 7.31 37.04 -25.56
CA ASN A 378 7.65 36.61 -24.19
C ASN A 378 8.62 35.42 -24.20
N TRP A 379 8.57 34.58 -25.24
CA TRP A 379 9.54 33.53 -25.46
C TRP A 379 10.92 34.11 -25.82
N TRP A 380 11.00 35.08 -26.73
CA TRP A 380 12.24 35.80 -27.06
C TRP A 380 12.85 36.52 -25.83
N ARG A 381 12.03 37.20 -25.01
CA ARG A 381 12.48 37.83 -23.75
C ARG A 381 12.94 36.82 -22.70
N ARG A 382 12.25 35.68 -22.55
CA ARG A 382 12.66 34.59 -21.63
C ARG A 382 13.94 33.89 -22.10
N ARG A 383 14.15 33.74 -23.42
CA ARG A 383 15.39 33.18 -23.99
C ARG A 383 16.58 34.10 -23.73
N LYS A 384 16.43 35.41 -23.97
CA LYS A 384 17.46 36.42 -23.63
C LYS A 384 17.83 36.41 -22.14
N LYS A 385 16.86 36.25 -21.22
CA LYS A 385 17.14 36.14 -19.77
C LYS A 385 17.66 34.77 -19.30
N LYS A 386 17.36 33.67 -20.03
CA LYS A 386 17.83 32.30 -19.69
C LYS A 386 19.20 31.95 -20.27
N HIS A 387 19.82 32.81 -21.08
CA HIS A 387 21.24 32.72 -21.42
C HIS A 387 22.16 33.23 -20.29
N ARG A 388 21.71 33.24 -19.03
CA ARG A 388 22.64 32.92 -17.94
C ARG A 388 23.07 31.48 -18.20
N LYS A 389 24.26 31.31 -18.80
CA LYS A 389 24.92 30.02 -18.98
C LYS A 389 24.88 29.31 -17.62
N LEU A 390 23.95 28.38 -17.38
CA LEU A 390 24.34 27.24 -16.56
C LEU A 390 25.51 26.68 -17.34
N SER A 391 26.70 26.68 -16.74
CA SER A 391 27.84 26.00 -17.33
C SER A 391 27.34 24.60 -17.68
N ALA A 392 27.32 24.28 -18.97
CA ALA A 392 27.17 22.89 -19.36
C ALA A 392 28.34 22.19 -18.66
N PHE A 393 28.04 21.27 -17.76
CA PHE A 393 29.08 20.51 -17.09
C PHE A 393 29.71 19.62 -18.16
N VAL A 394 30.83 20.09 -18.72
CA VAL A 394 31.60 19.39 -19.73
C VAL A 394 32.67 18.60 -18.99
N THR A 395 32.56 17.28 -19.02
CA THR A 395 33.56 16.37 -18.47
C THR A 395 34.04 15.43 -19.55
N ASP A 396 35.34 15.16 -19.57
CA ASP A 396 35.96 14.27 -20.55
C ASP A 396 35.68 12.79 -20.25
N LYS A 397 35.25 12.46 -19.03
CA LYS A 397 34.92 11.09 -18.62
C LYS A 397 33.46 10.76 -18.98
N LEU A 398 33.29 9.77 -19.86
CA LEU A 398 31.97 9.32 -20.34
C LEU A 398 31.03 8.90 -19.20
N CYS A 399 31.52 8.15 -18.21
CA CYS A 399 30.70 7.72 -17.07
C CYS A 399 30.18 8.89 -16.23
N LEU A 400 31.01 9.91 -15.98
CA LEU A 400 30.62 11.09 -15.20
C LEU A 400 29.59 11.93 -15.95
N HIS A 401 29.75 12.05 -17.28
CA HIS A 401 28.77 12.73 -18.11
C HIS A 401 27.41 12.02 -18.08
N GLU A 402 27.40 10.68 -18.23
CA GLU A 402 26.16 9.89 -18.16
C GLU A 402 25.52 9.93 -16.76
N LEU A 403 26.32 9.91 -15.69
CA LEU A 403 25.85 10.08 -14.32
C LEU A 403 25.20 11.45 -14.10
N PHE A 404 25.88 12.53 -14.50
CA PHE A 404 25.37 13.89 -14.41
C PHE A 404 24.08 14.05 -15.21
N LYS A 405 24.04 13.51 -16.43
CA LYS A 405 22.85 13.52 -17.29
C LYS A 405 21.69 12.79 -16.61
N ASN A 406 21.92 11.60 -16.06
CA ASN A 406 20.85 10.86 -15.39
C ASN A 406 20.35 11.59 -14.13
N LEU A 407 21.25 12.01 -13.24
CA LEU A 407 20.85 12.65 -11.97
C LEU A 407 20.17 14.00 -12.17
N LEU A 408 20.73 14.87 -13.01
CA LEU A 408 20.29 16.28 -13.11
C LEU A 408 19.41 16.55 -14.32
N THR A 409 19.76 16.05 -15.51
CA THR A 409 18.95 16.27 -16.72
C THR A 409 17.65 15.46 -16.67
N ASN A 410 17.70 14.20 -16.22
CA ASN A 410 16.50 13.38 -16.04
C ASN A 410 15.78 13.65 -14.73
N LYS A 411 16.34 14.51 -13.87
CA LYS A 411 15.84 14.86 -12.54
C LYS A 411 15.72 13.66 -11.60
N THR A 412 16.47 12.58 -11.84
CA THR A 412 16.50 11.39 -10.98
C THR A 412 16.94 11.75 -9.56
N LEU A 413 17.76 12.79 -9.38
CA LEU A 413 18.15 13.28 -8.05
C LEU A 413 16.94 13.68 -7.18
N TRP A 414 15.92 14.31 -7.77
CA TRP A 414 14.71 14.71 -7.03
C TRP A 414 13.86 13.51 -6.64
N LEU A 415 13.81 12.48 -7.50
CA LEU A 415 13.20 11.21 -7.13
C LEU A 415 13.95 10.55 -5.99
N CYS A 416 15.28 10.45 -6.08
CA CYS A 416 16.12 9.90 -5.02
C CYS A 416 15.87 10.62 -3.69
N ALA A 417 15.81 11.95 -3.69
CA ALA A 417 15.50 12.72 -2.48
C ALA A 417 14.11 12.39 -1.90
N GLY A 418 13.08 12.32 -2.75
CA GLY A 418 11.72 11.96 -2.32
C GLY A 418 11.62 10.53 -1.79
N VAL A 419 12.31 9.58 -2.43
CA VAL A 419 12.36 8.18 -2.00
C VAL A 419 13.13 8.02 -0.70
N MET A 420 14.27 8.70 -0.54
CA MET A 420 15.01 8.72 0.72
C MET A 420 14.16 9.23 1.88
N TYR A 421 13.39 10.28 1.62
CA TYR A 421 12.48 10.83 2.61
C TYR A 421 11.38 9.82 2.97
N GLY A 422 10.76 9.16 1.98
CA GLY A 422 9.80 8.07 2.22
C GLY A 422 10.39 6.91 3.03
N ALA A 423 11.64 6.53 2.76
CA ALA A 423 12.35 5.49 3.50
C ALA A 423 12.56 5.85 4.98
N VAL A 424 12.87 7.12 5.27
CA VAL A 424 13.00 7.62 6.64
C VAL A 424 11.65 7.61 7.36
N LEU A 425 10.55 7.98 6.68
CA LEU A 425 9.21 7.91 7.26
C LEU A 425 8.82 6.49 7.64
N VAL A 426 9.01 5.52 6.73
CA VAL A 426 8.72 4.10 6.99
C VAL A 426 9.58 3.59 8.14
N GLY A 427 10.87 3.95 8.14
CA GLY A 427 11.78 3.64 9.24
C GLY A 427 11.28 4.14 10.58
N ASN A 428 10.76 5.37 10.65
CA ASN A 428 10.25 5.98 11.88
C ASN A 428 8.85 5.52 12.28
N SER A 429 8.01 5.13 11.32
CA SER A 429 6.64 4.66 11.56
C SER A 429 6.57 3.21 12.02
N ALA A 430 7.63 2.43 11.83
CA ALA A 430 7.73 1.09 12.38
C ALA A 430 7.55 1.17 13.90
N THR A 431 6.37 0.79 14.39
CA THR A 431 6.00 0.83 15.80
C THR A 431 6.80 -0.21 16.56
N LEU A 432 7.94 0.20 17.10
CA LEU A 432 8.80 -0.63 17.93
C LEU A 432 8.24 -0.60 19.36
N TYR A 433 7.24 -1.43 19.63
CA TYR A 433 6.77 -1.64 21.01
C TYR A 433 7.79 -2.48 21.77
N ASN A 434 8.33 -1.92 22.86
CA ASN A 434 8.97 -2.71 23.90
C ASN A 434 7.88 -3.12 24.87
N ASP A 435 7.26 -4.27 24.61
CA ASP A 435 6.42 -4.92 25.60
C ASP A 435 7.30 -5.35 26.80
N LEU A 436 6.73 -5.34 28.00
CA LEU A 436 7.41 -5.84 29.20
C LEU A 436 7.79 -7.31 29.01
N GLU A 437 6.98 -8.08 28.28
CA GLU A 437 7.29 -9.47 27.88
C GLU A 437 8.61 -9.57 27.11
N GLU A 438 8.82 -8.69 26.13
CA GLU A 438 10.01 -8.67 25.28
C GLU A 438 11.28 -8.33 26.08
N GLU A 439 11.15 -7.47 27.09
CA GLU A 439 12.26 -7.13 27.99
C GLU A 439 12.66 -8.32 28.86
N TYR A 440 11.69 -9.06 29.42
CA TYR A 440 11.96 -10.30 30.16
C TYR A 440 12.57 -11.39 29.25
N TYR A 441 12.03 -11.59 28.04
CA TYR A 441 12.59 -12.51 27.06
C TYR A 441 14.06 -12.18 26.75
N ARG A 442 14.35 -10.90 26.44
CA ARG A 442 15.71 -10.42 26.22
C ARG A 442 16.61 -10.68 27.43
N MET A 443 16.14 -10.41 28.65
CA MET A 443 16.92 -10.64 29.86
C MET A 443 17.33 -12.12 29.99
N TYR A 444 16.39 -13.06 29.82
CA TYR A 444 16.68 -14.49 29.93
C TYR A 444 17.64 -14.98 28.85
N VAL A 445 17.42 -14.56 27.60
CA VAL A 445 18.28 -14.96 26.48
C VAL A 445 19.68 -14.37 26.62
N THR A 446 19.80 -13.05 26.84
CA THR A 446 21.11 -12.38 26.97
C THR A 446 21.94 -12.93 28.12
N ARG A 447 21.33 -13.29 29.26
CA ARG A 447 22.05 -13.92 30.38
C ARG A 447 22.60 -15.31 30.06
N GLN A 448 21.92 -16.06 29.19
CA GLN A 448 22.24 -17.47 28.90
C GLN A 448 22.70 -17.71 27.44
N GLN A 449 23.15 -16.68 26.73
CA GLN A 449 23.58 -16.75 25.32
C GLN A 449 24.66 -17.80 25.03
N GLY A 450 24.66 -18.34 23.80
CA GLY A 450 25.64 -19.31 23.30
C GLY A 450 25.18 -20.77 23.43
N TYR A 451 26.10 -21.73 23.33
CA TYR A 451 25.79 -23.16 23.36
C TYR A 451 24.98 -23.58 24.59
N ILE A 452 24.07 -24.54 24.38
CA ILE A 452 23.28 -25.15 25.45
C ILE A 452 24.16 -26.18 26.17
N THR A 453 24.56 -25.86 27.42
CA THR A 453 25.26 -26.76 28.34
C THR A 453 24.29 -27.32 29.39
N GLU A 454 24.66 -28.41 30.06
CA GLU A 454 23.83 -29.00 31.13
C GLU A 454 23.52 -28.01 32.27
N GLU A 455 24.45 -27.09 32.58
CA GLU A 455 24.25 -26.05 33.59
C GLU A 455 23.12 -25.08 33.21
N LYS A 456 23.06 -24.67 31.95
CA LYS A 456 21.99 -23.80 31.44
C LYS A 456 20.65 -24.51 31.45
N LEU A 457 20.63 -25.81 31.12
CA LEU A 457 19.42 -26.61 31.18
C LEU A 457 18.87 -26.74 32.59
N LYS A 458 19.76 -26.90 33.59
CA LYS A 458 19.37 -26.87 35.00
C LYS A 458 18.79 -25.53 35.41
N TYR A 459 19.39 -24.42 34.96
CA TYR A 459 18.83 -23.08 35.22
C TYR A 459 17.41 -22.92 34.68
N PHE A 460 17.17 -23.28 33.41
CA PHE A 460 15.83 -23.18 32.80
C PHE A 460 14.81 -24.13 33.44
N SER A 461 15.21 -25.33 33.88
CA SER A 461 14.29 -26.26 34.55
C SER A 461 13.92 -25.83 35.96
N GLU A 462 14.87 -25.28 36.73
CA GLU A 462 14.61 -24.69 38.05
C GLU A 462 13.69 -23.48 37.96
N GLU A 463 13.92 -22.59 37.00
CA GLU A 463 13.11 -21.40 36.80
C GLU A 463 11.69 -21.76 36.36
N LYS A 464 11.55 -22.75 35.47
CA LYS A 464 10.25 -23.31 35.09
C LYS A 464 9.47 -23.82 36.30
N ARG A 465 10.13 -24.56 37.19
CA ARG A 465 9.50 -25.07 38.42
C ARG A 465 8.99 -23.94 39.32
N LYS A 466 9.74 -22.84 39.46
CA LYS A 466 9.30 -21.66 40.24
C LYS A 466 8.02 -21.05 39.67
N TYR A 467 7.92 -20.89 38.35
CA TYR A 467 6.72 -20.34 37.73
C TYR A 467 5.53 -21.30 37.78
N GLU A 468 5.74 -22.60 37.57
CA GLU A 468 4.69 -23.62 37.69
C GLU A 468 4.16 -23.72 39.13
N GLU A 469 5.03 -23.61 40.14
CA GLU A 469 4.61 -23.54 41.55
C GLU A 469 3.70 -22.33 41.81
N ILE A 470 3.97 -21.16 41.23
CA ILE A 470 3.15 -19.95 41.41
C ILE A 470 1.83 -20.04 40.62
N MET A 471 1.87 -20.57 39.39
CA MET A 471 0.68 -20.74 38.53
C MET A 471 -0.28 -21.82 39.03
N THR A 472 0.21 -22.82 39.77
CA THR A 472 -0.59 -23.91 40.36
C THR A 472 -1.06 -23.63 41.79
N LEU A 473 -0.79 -22.44 42.34
CA LEU A 473 -1.30 -22.02 43.65
C LEU A 473 -2.84 -22.06 43.66
N THR A 474 -3.38 -22.93 44.51
CA THR A 474 -4.83 -23.00 44.81
C THR A 474 -5.04 -22.51 46.24
N THR A 475 -6.23 -21.98 46.54
CA THR A 475 -6.64 -21.52 47.88
C THR A 475 -6.36 -22.56 48.97
N GLU A 476 -6.57 -23.85 48.68
CA GLU A 476 -6.33 -24.96 49.62
C GLU A 476 -4.86 -25.22 49.97
N LYS A 477 -3.91 -24.94 49.07
CA LYS A 477 -2.49 -25.30 49.25
C LYS A 477 -1.63 -24.21 49.87
N SER A 478 -2.13 -22.97 49.90
CA SER A 478 -1.30 -21.79 50.12
C SER A 478 -1.81 -20.81 51.18
N GLY A 479 -3.07 -20.95 51.62
CA GLY A 479 -3.66 -20.12 52.67
C GLY A 479 -3.93 -18.66 52.29
N PHE A 480 -3.75 -18.30 51.01
CA PHE A 480 -4.03 -16.95 50.47
C PHE A 480 -5.48 -16.82 49.99
N SER A 481 -6.00 -15.59 49.98
CA SER A 481 -7.30 -15.28 49.38
C SER A 481 -7.27 -15.36 47.84
N GLU A 482 -8.43 -15.58 47.22
CA GLU A 482 -8.55 -15.74 45.74
C GLU A 482 -8.08 -14.49 44.98
N GLN A 483 -8.25 -13.30 45.57
CA GLN A 483 -7.77 -12.03 45.02
C GLN A 483 -6.24 -11.89 45.11
N GLU A 484 -5.60 -12.34 46.18
CA GLU A 484 -4.13 -12.31 46.33
C GLU A 484 -3.44 -13.30 45.36
N ILE A 485 -4.09 -14.42 45.07
CA ILE A 485 -3.61 -15.39 44.07
C ILE A 485 -3.68 -14.77 42.67
N LEU A 486 -4.81 -14.15 42.32
CA LEU A 486 -4.99 -13.47 41.04
C LEU A 486 -3.97 -12.33 40.86
N GLN A 487 -3.72 -11.56 41.91
CA GLN A 487 -2.74 -10.47 41.88
C GLN A 487 -1.31 -10.99 41.69
N LYS A 488 -0.91 -12.05 42.41
CA LYS A 488 0.39 -12.71 42.18
C LYS A 488 0.52 -13.27 40.76
N GLN A 489 -0.55 -13.85 40.21
CA GLN A 489 -0.58 -14.37 38.84
C GLN A 489 -0.45 -13.26 37.80
N GLN A 490 -1.13 -12.12 38.01
CA GLN A 490 -1.00 -10.93 37.17
C GLN A 490 0.40 -10.31 37.25
N ASP A 491 0.99 -10.23 38.45
CA ASP A 491 2.33 -9.67 38.66
C ASP A 491 3.42 -10.46 37.91
N ILE A 492 3.30 -11.79 37.84
CA ILE A 492 4.25 -12.65 37.12
C ILE A 492 3.91 -12.83 35.64
N GLN A 493 2.75 -12.38 35.17
CA GLN A 493 2.24 -12.70 33.83
C GLN A 493 3.24 -12.37 32.72
N TYR A 494 3.78 -11.14 32.72
CA TYR A 494 4.76 -10.70 31.71
C TYR A 494 6.11 -11.41 31.84
N SER A 495 6.55 -11.66 33.07
CA SER A 495 7.80 -12.35 33.36
C SER A 495 7.74 -13.82 32.93
N TYR A 496 6.61 -14.47 33.19
CA TYR A 496 6.31 -15.84 32.78
C TYR A 496 6.17 -15.96 31.27
N ALA A 497 5.49 -15.03 30.60
CA ALA A 497 5.37 -15.02 29.14
C ALA A 497 6.75 -14.90 28.47
N GLY A 498 7.59 -13.95 28.92
CA GLY A 498 8.94 -13.77 28.42
C GLY A 498 9.85 -14.99 28.68
N PHE A 499 9.74 -15.60 29.86
CA PHE A 499 10.43 -16.85 30.19
C PHE A 499 9.97 -18.01 29.29
N THR A 500 8.67 -18.17 29.09
CA THR A 500 8.07 -19.25 28.28
C THR A 500 8.58 -19.18 26.85
N ARG A 501 8.62 -17.97 26.27
CA ARG A 501 9.21 -17.75 24.94
C ARG A 501 10.69 -18.13 24.88
N ALA A 502 11.49 -17.76 25.88
CA ALA A 502 12.90 -18.15 25.96
C ALA A 502 13.07 -19.68 26.11
N TYR A 503 12.23 -20.31 26.92
CA TYR A 503 12.23 -21.75 27.14
C TYR A 503 11.82 -22.53 25.89
N ASP A 504 10.83 -22.05 25.13
CA ASP A 504 10.43 -22.63 23.86
C ASP A 504 11.57 -22.59 22.83
N GLN A 505 12.36 -21.52 22.81
CA GLN A 505 13.57 -21.43 21.98
C GLN A 505 14.63 -22.44 22.41
N VAL A 506 14.87 -22.61 23.71
CA VAL A 506 15.80 -23.62 24.23
C VAL A 506 15.35 -25.02 23.83
N ARG A 507 14.06 -25.34 23.98
CA ARG A 507 13.49 -26.63 23.56
C ARG A 507 13.69 -26.86 22.06
N TYR A 508 13.40 -25.85 21.25
CA TYR A 508 13.62 -25.89 19.80
C TYR A 508 15.09 -26.20 19.45
N ILE A 509 16.04 -25.51 20.09
CA ILE A 509 17.48 -25.73 19.88
C ILE A 509 17.88 -27.16 20.28
N MET A 510 17.40 -27.65 21.41
CA MET A 510 17.68 -29.02 21.87
C MET A 510 17.18 -30.08 20.90
N GLU A 511 15.94 -29.94 20.43
CA GLU A 511 15.34 -30.85 19.45
C GLU A 511 16.15 -30.86 18.16
N ASN A 512 16.58 -29.69 17.68
CA ASN A 512 17.33 -29.55 16.43
C ASN A 512 18.77 -30.09 16.53
N ASN A 513 19.44 -29.85 17.67
CA ASN A 513 20.74 -30.43 18.01
C ASN A 513 20.66 -31.97 18.11
N SER A 514 19.62 -32.49 18.77
CA SER A 514 19.40 -33.93 18.94
C SER A 514 19.10 -34.63 17.61
N ALA A 515 18.29 -34.00 16.74
CA ALA A 515 17.97 -34.53 15.42
C ALA A 515 19.19 -34.53 14.48
N SER A 516 20.08 -33.55 14.62
CA SER A 516 21.29 -33.43 13.79
C SER A 516 22.46 -34.25 14.31
N GLY A 517 22.46 -34.64 15.59
CA GLY A 517 23.56 -35.36 16.25
C GLY A 517 24.81 -34.50 16.49
N ILE A 518 24.72 -33.18 16.27
CA ILE A 518 25.82 -32.22 16.40
C ILE A 518 25.29 -31.00 17.17
N ASN A 519 26.03 -30.54 18.18
CA ASN A 519 25.68 -29.37 18.99
C ASN A 519 26.17 -28.08 18.32
N GLU A 520 25.53 -27.67 17.23
CA GLU A 520 25.90 -26.48 16.45
C GLU A 520 25.01 -25.26 16.73
N GLN A 521 23.80 -25.48 17.26
CA GLN A 521 22.81 -24.44 17.47
C GLN A 521 23.00 -23.76 18.85
N GLU A 522 22.90 -22.44 18.87
CA GLU A 522 23.21 -21.59 20.04
C GLU A 522 21.99 -20.78 20.49
N LEU A 523 21.88 -20.46 21.78
CA LEU A 523 20.84 -19.54 22.24
C LEU A 523 21.18 -18.11 21.81
N VAL A 524 20.37 -17.54 20.91
CA VAL A 524 20.58 -16.21 20.31
C VAL A 524 19.32 -15.37 20.46
N TYR A 525 19.50 -14.09 20.78
CA TYR A 525 18.39 -13.13 20.81
C TYR A 525 17.88 -12.87 19.39
N GLU A 526 16.71 -13.41 19.05
CA GLU A 526 16.25 -13.48 17.66
C GLU A 526 15.34 -12.30 17.23
N THR A 527 14.70 -11.60 18.17
CA THR A 527 13.69 -10.55 17.86
C THR A 527 14.21 -9.47 16.92
N GLY A 528 15.45 -9.01 17.11
CA GLY A 528 16.05 -8.00 16.22
C GLY A 528 16.19 -8.50 14.77
N TYR A 529 16.58 -9.76 14.60
CA TYR A 529 16.69 -10.39 13.29
C TYR A 529 15.32 -10.73 12.69
N GLU A 530 14.37 -11.14 13.52
CA GLU A 530 12.98 -11.40 13.14
C GLU A 530 12.30 -10.12 12.63
N LYS A 531 12.49 -8.98 13.29
CA LYS A 531 11.94 -7.70 12.80
C LYS A 531 12.60 -7.23 11.50
N LEU A 532 13.86 -7.57 11.26
CA LEU A 532 14.55 -7.23 10.01
C LEU A 532 14.12 -8.11 8.82
N PHE A 533 14.00 -9.42 9.05
CA PHE A 533 13.86 -10.42 7.97
C PHE A 533 12.60 -11.28 8.08
N GLY A 534 12.08 -11.50 9.27
CA GLY A 534 10.91 -12.35 9.55
C GLY A 534 9.58 -11.78 9.05
N SER A 535 8.49 -12.45 9.43
CA SER A 535 7.14 -12.17 8.93
C SER A 535 6.47 -10.95 9.58
N SER A 536 6.95 -10.52 10.75
CA SER A 536 6.33 -9.46 11.57
C SER A 536 6.24 -8.09 10.88
N LEU A 537 7.29 -7.68 10.15
CA LEU A 537 7.35 -6.39 9.43
C LEU A 537 7.37 -6.57 7.91
N THR A 538 6.67 -7.59 7.40
CA THR A 538 6.64 -7.89 5.95
C THR A 538 6.09 -6.70 5.14
N GLY A 539 5.07 -5.99 5.64
CA GLY A 539 4.51 -4.81 4.98
C GLY A 539 5.53 -3.69 4.76
N ASP A 540 6.26 -3.30 5.82
CA ASP A 540 7.29 -2.26 5.75
C ASP A 540 8.44 -2.67 4.82
N ARG A 541 8.84 -3.95 4.86
CA ARG A 541 9.88 -4.48 3.96
C ARG A 541 9.44 -4.44 2.51
N LEU A 542 8.20 -4.79 2.20
CA LEU A 542 7.65 -4.71 0.84
C LEU A 542 7.57 -3.26 0.36
N ILE A 543 7.19 -2.31 1.22
CA ILE A 543 7.22 -0.87 0.90
C ILE A 543 8.65 -0.43 0.57
N MET A 544 9.64 -0.79 1.39
CA MET A 544 11.05 -0.46 1.14
C MET A 544 11.58 -1.09 -0.15
N SER A 545 11.22 -2.34 -0.43
CA SER A 545 11.53 -2.99 -1.71
C SER A 545 10.87 -2.27 -2.89
N SER A 546 9.62 -1.81 -2.75
CA SER A 546 8.93 -1.05 -3.79
C SER A 546 9.62 0.29 -4.09
N LEU A 547 10.15 0.96 -3.05
CA LEU A 547 10.94 2.18 -3.19
C LEU A 547 12.26 1.94 -3.95
N CYS A 548 12.95 0.84 -3.67
CA CYS A 548 14.15 0.43 -4.41
C CYS A 548 13.84 0.16 -5.89
N VAL A 549 12.75 -0.58 -6.16
CA VAL A 549 12.29 -0.87 -7.52
C VAL A 549 11.89 0.40 -8.26
N LEU A 550 11.23 1.36 -7.59
CA LEU A 550 10.87 2.65 -8.19
C LEU A 550 12.09 3.43 -8.69
N VAL A 551 13.17 3.47 -7.90
CA VAL A 551 14.43 4.10 -8.28
C VAL A 551 15.09 3.35 -9.44
N ALA A 552 15.10 2.02 -9.40
CA ALA A 552 15.63 1.18 -10.47
C ALA A 552 14.89 1.44 -11.80
N VAL A 553 13.55 1.39 -11.78
CA VAL A 553 12.68 1.64 -12.94
C VAL A 553 12.89 3.04 -13.51
N TYR A 554 12.87 4.08 -12.67
CA TYR A 554 13.01 5.45 -13.15
C TYR A 554 14.41 5.72 -13.72
N SER A 555 15.46 5.33 -12.99
CA SER A 555 16.85 5.54 -13.42
C SER A 555 17.17 4.80 -14.72
N ALA A 556 16.66 3.57 -14.88
CA ALA A 556 16.84 2.73 -16.07
C ALA A 556 15.99 3.21 -17.26
N SER A 557 14.74 3.64 -17.04
CA SER A 557 13.84 4.09 -18.11
C SER A 557 14.41 5.27 -18.90
N ALA A 558 15.17 6.13 -18.21
CA ALA A 558 15.73 7.35 -18.77
C ALA A 558 17.11 7.15 -19.41
N VAL A 559 17.69 5.94 -19.33
CA VAL A 559 18.99 5.60 -19.93
C VAL A 559 18.96 5.73 -21.45
N LEU A 560 17.96 5.11 -22.10
CA LEU A 560 17.77 5.14 -23.55
C LEU A 560 16.57 5.99 -23.95
N GLY A 561 15.51 5.96 -23.14
CA GLY A 561 14.25 6.60 -23.46
C GLY A 561 14.43 8.09 -23.76
N MET A 562 15.28 8.81 -23.01
CA MET A 562 15.45 10.25 -23.25
C MET A 562 16.04 10.54 -24.63
N GLU A 563 16.93 9.68 -25.13
CA GLU A 563 17.57 9.89 -26.43
C GLU A 563 16.64 9.54 -27.59
N TYR A 564 15.73 8.58 -27.36
CA TYR A 564 14.61 8.34 -28.26
C TYR A 564 13.62 9.51 -28.25
N ASP A 565 13.31 10.05 -27.07
CA ASP A 565 12.42 11.22 -26.92
C ASP A 565 13.00 12.46 -27.63
N LEU A 566 14.32 12.66 -27.55
CA LEU A 566 15.03 13.75 -28.21
C LEU A 566 15.37 13.46 -29.68
N LYS A 567 15.12 12.24 -30.18
CA LYS A 567 15.46 11.79 -31.54
C LYS A 567 16.95 11.92 -31.90
N VAL A 568 17.83 11.84 -30.91
CA VAL A 568 19.30 11.98 -31.09
C VAL A 568 20.03 10.64 -31.19
N MET A 569 19.31 9.52 -31.06
CA MET A 569 19.89 8.17 -31.03
C MET A 569 20.79 7.88 -32.24
N ASN A 570 20.36 8.25 -33.45
CA ASN A 570 21.13 8.01 -34.68
C ASN A 570 22.44 8.81 -34.70
N LEU A 571 22.41 10.06 -34.21
CA LEU A 571 23.60 10.92 -34.10
C LEU A 571 24.61 10.36 -33.10
N LEU A 572 24.13 9.83 -31.97
CA LEU A 572 25.02 9.21 -30.99
C LEU A 572 25.67 7.96 -31.58
N ARG A 573 24.90 7.10 -32.25
CA ARG A 573 25.38 5.85 -32.87
C ARG A 573 26.43 6.06 -33.97
N SER A 574 26.47 7.23 -34.60
CA SER A 574 27.52 7.58 -35.57
C SER A 574 28.85 7.98 -34.94
N THR A 575 28.90 8.22 -33.61
CA THR A 575 30.15 8.58 -32.92
C THR A 575 31.00 7.34 -32.58
N LYS A 576 32.33 7.53 -32.47
CA LYS A 576 33.33 6.47 -32.24
C LYS A 576 33.00 5.54 -31.06
N ARG A 577 32.45 6.08 -29.97
CA ARG A 577 32.09 5.32 -28.75
C ARG A 577 30.57 5.13 -28.57
N GLY A 578 29.74 5.58 -29.52
CA GLY A 578 28.29 5.71 -29.33
C GLY A 578 27.44 4.45 -29.46
N ARG A 579 28.06 3.28 -29.68
CA ARG A 579 27.38 1.98 -29.80
C ARG A 579 27.41 1.22 -28.46
N ILE A 580 27.88 -0.04 -28.45
CA ILE A 580 27.92 -0.89 -27.24
C ILE A 580 28.70 -0.21 -26.10
N GLN A 581 29.82 0.47 -26.40
CA GLN A 581 30.63 1.12 -25.37
C GLN A 581 29.85 2.20 -24.59
N LEU A 582 29.02 3.00 -25.26
CA LEU A 582 28.15 3.97 -24.60
C LEU A 582 27.05 3.27 -23.80
N LEU A 583 26.43 2.23 -24.38
CA LEU A 583 25.38 1.46 -23.73
C LEU A 583 25.84 0.79 -22.43
N THR A 584 27.04 0.19 -22.41
CA THR A 584 27.58 -0.45 -21.19
C THR A 584 27.88 0.57 -20.10
N LYS A 585 28.41 1.75 -20.44
CA LYS A 585 28.62 2.83 -19.45
C LYS A 585 27.31 3.36 -18.88
N LYS A 586 26.30 3.50 -19.73
CA LYS A 586 24.93 3.87 -19.37
C LYS A 586 24.26 2.91 -18.39
N ILE A 587 24.32 1.61 -18.69
CA ILE A 587 23.81 0.56 -17.81
C ILE A 587 24.59 0.57 -16.49
N GLY A 588 25.93 0.69 -16.55
CA GLY A 588 26.77 0.80 -15.35
C GLY A 588 26.42 2.00 -14.47
N VAL A 589 26.04 3.15 -15.05
CA VAL A 589 25.54 4.31 -14.27
C VAL A 589 24.20 4.00 -13.61
N ALA A 590 23.26 3.36 -14.30
CA ALA A 590 21.98 2.98 -13.72
C ALA A 590 22.15 1.95 -12.57
N PHE A 591 23.04 0.97 -12.75
CA PHE A 591 23.43 0.05 -11.67
C PHE A 591 24.05 0.79 -10.48
N GLY A 592 24.98 1.73 -10.73
CA GLY A 592 25.61 2.52 -9.67
C GLY A 592 24.60 3.34 -8.85
N ILE A 593 23.68 4.03 -9.52
CA ILE A 593 22.61 4.79 -8.84
C ILE A 593 21.71 3.83 -8.02
N THR A 594 21.29 2.72 -8.63
CA THR A 594 20.41 1.74 -7.98
C THR A 594 21.06 1.10 -6.76
N PHE A 595 22.34 0.73 -6.84
CA PHE A 595 23.10 0.15 -5.73
C PHE A 595 23.23 1.12 -4.55
N VAL A 596 23.69 2.35 -4.82
CA VAL A 596 23.83 3.39 -3.77
C VAL A 596 22.49 3.66 -3.11
N MET A 597 21.42 3.79 -3.89
CA MET A 597 20.09 4.04 -3.35
C MET A 597 19.52 2.84 -2.59
N ALA A 598 19.75 1.60 -3.01
CA ALA A 598 19.30 0.41 -2.29
C ALA A 598 19.91 0.31 -0.89
N VAL A 599 21.20 0.66 -0.75
CA VAL A 599 21.87 0.77 0.55
C VAL A 599 21.24 1.89 1.39
N LEU A 600 21.13 3.09 0.82
CA LEU A 600 20.63 4.26 1.54
C LEU A 600 19.16 4.11 1.99
N ILE A 601 18.30 3.48 1.18
CA ILE A 601 16.88 3.25 1.52
C ILE A 601 16.74 2.31 2.71
N LYS A 602 17.54 1.23 2.78
CA LYS A 602 17.45 0.24 3.88
C LYS A 602 18.10 0.73 5.18
N LEU A 603 19.06 1.65 5.08
CA LEU A 603 19.85 2.11 6.21
C LEU A 603 19.00 2.70 7.37
N PRO A 604 18.03 3.61 7.16
CA PRO A 604 17.20 4.14 8.25
C PRO A 604 16.45 3.06 9.03
N PHE A 605 15.90 2.07 8.32
CA PHE A 605 15.14 0.97 8.92
C PHE A 605 16.04 0.06 9.77
N ILE A 606 17.21 -0.32 9.23
CA ILE A 606 18.20 -1.11 9.96
C ILE A 606 18.69 -0.36 11.21
N LEU A 607 18.98 0.94 11.09
CA LEU A 607 19.42 1.76 12.21
C LEU A 607 18.36 1.91 13.30
N ASN A 608 17.07 2.00 12.94
CA ASN A 608 16.00 2.11 13.94
C ASN A 608 15.81 0.79 14.71
N ILE A 609 15.86 -0.35 14.02
CA ILE A 609 15.78 -1.66 14.66
C ILE A 609 17.00 -1.90 15.55
N ALA A 610 18.21 -1.65 15.04
CA ALA A 610 19.46 -1.86 15.80
C ALA A 610 19.56 -0.98 17.06
N LYS A 611 18.89 0.19 17.08
CA LYS A 611 18.80 1.04 18.29
C LYS A 611 17.89 0.46 19.37
N THR A 612 16.82 -0.23 18.97
CA THR A 612 15.81 -0.73 19.91
C THR A 612 16.10 -2.17 20.33
N TYR A 613 16.57 -2.99 19.39
CA TYR A 613 16.88 -4.39 19.56
C TYR A 613 18.37 -4.61 19.23
N PRO A 614 19.19 -5.05 20.19
CA PRO A 614 20.60 -5.33 19.92
C PRO A 614 20.73 -6.51 18.95
N LEU A 615 21.65 -6.39 17.98
CA LEU A 615 21.98 -7.44 17.01
C LEU A 615 23.32 -8.07 17.40
N GLU A 616 23.25 -9.07 18.27
CA GLU A 616 24.41 -9.78 18.83
C GLU A 616 24.57 -11.17 18.19
N ASN A 617 25.75 -11.78 18.36
CA ASN A 617 26.06 -13.16 17.95
C ASN A 617 25.95 -13.45 16.43
N TRP A 618 26.47 -12.56 15.60
CA TRP A 618 26.56 -12.72 14.13
C TRP A 618 27.25 -14.01 13.64
N GLY A 619 28.07 -14.64 14.48
CA GLY A 619 28.76 -15.90 14.19
C GLY A 619 27.93 -17.16 14.43
N ALA A 620 26.80 -17.05 15.14
CA ALA A 620 25.92 -18.19 15.41
C ALA A 620 25.26 -18.71 14.13
N LYS A 621 24.81 -19.97 14.14
CA LYS A 621 24.09 -20.57 13.02
C LYS A 621 22.69 -20.02 12.89
N VAL A 622 22.24 -19.77 11.66
CA VAL A 622 20.90 -19.24 11.36
C VAL A 622 19.78 -20.14 11.88
N ARG A 623 19.97 -21.45 11.83
CA ARG A 623 19.02 -22.47 12.32
C ARG A 623 18.82 -22.46 13.83
N SER A 624 19.57 -21.62 14.55
CA SER A 624 19.35 -21.39 15.98
C SER A 624 18.18 -20.45 16.26
N MET A 625 17.75 -19.68 15.26
CA MET A 625 16.56 -18.84 15.33
C MET A 625 15.33 -19.63 14.88
N ILE A 626 14.25 -19.59 15.66
CA ILE A 626 13.01 -20.32 15.41
C ILE A 626 12.43 -19.90 14.06
N PHE A 627 12.36 -18.59 13.80
CA PHE A 627 11.76 -18.09 12.57
C PHE A 627 12.54 -18.52 11.32
N ALA A 628 13.86 -18.69 11.41
CA ALA A 628 14.72 -19.12 10.30
C ALA A 628 15.13 -20.61 10.39
N GLY A 629 14.45 -21.38 11.25
CA GLY A 629 14.78 -22.76 11.56
C GLY A 629 14.73 -23.72 10.37
N GLN A 630 13.80 -23.47 9.44
CA GLN A 630 13.65 -24.24 8.20
C GLN A 630 14.63 -23.81 7.10
N SER A 631 15.58 -22.90 7.41
CA SER A 631 16.58 -22.45 6.45
C SER A 631 17.30 -23.63 5.81
N VAL A 632 17.29 -23.60 4.49
CA VAL A 632 17.95 -24.56 3.63
C VAL A 632 19.47 -24.58 3.86
N LEU A 633 20.02 -23.44 4.27
CA LEU A 633 21.45 -23.25 4.50
C LEU A 633 21.79 -23.28 5.99
N ASN A 634 22.80 -24.07 6.35
CA ASN A 634 23.40 -24.09 7.70
C ASN A 634 24.60 -23.14 7.80
N CYS A 635 24.38 -21.88 7.42
CA CYS A 635 25.40 -20.82 7.44
C CYS A 635 25.32 -19.98 8.73
N THR A 636 26.32 -19.14 8.93
CA THR A 636 26.32 -18.13 10.01
C THR A 636 25.30 -17.02 9.72
N ILE A 637 24.85 -16.32 10.75
CA ILE A 637 23.91 -15.19 10.61
C ILE A 637 24.48 -14.12 9.67
N TRP A 638 25.78 -13.80 9.78
CA TRP A 638 26.42 -12.85 8.86
C TRP A 638 26.36 -13.28 7.40
N GLU A 639 26.72 -14.53 7.09
CA GLU A 639 26.68 -15.07 5.73
C GLU A 639 25.25 -15.04 5.16
N TYR A 640 24.26 -15.32 6.00
CA TYR A 640 22.85 -15.28 5.63
C TYR A 640 22.36 -13.87 5.29
N VAL A 641 22.67 -12.89 6.14
CA VAL A 641 22.32 -11.49 5.89
C VAL A 641 23.01 -10.97 4.63
N PHE A 642 24.29 -11.32 4.43
CA PHE A 642 25.02 -11.01 3.21
C PHE A 642 24.34 -11.62 1.97
N LEU A 643 23.93 -12.88 2.05
CA LEU A 643 23.27 -13.58 0.95
C LEU A 643 21.92 -12.93 0.58
N ILE A 644 21.10 -12.57 1.57
CA ILE A 644 19.83 -11.85 1.34
C ILE A 644 20.10 -10.53 0.61
N PHE A 645 21.06 -9.74 1.11
CA PHE A 645 21.39 -8.45 0.50
C PHE A 645 21.94 -8.62 -0.92
N PHE A 646 22.77 -9.64 -1.14
CA PHE A 646 23.33 -9.96 -2.44
C PHE A 646 22.25 -10.35 -3.47
N LEU A 647 21.33 -11.25 -3.10
CA LEU A 647 20.19 -11.65 -3.95
C LEU A 647 19.28 -10.45 -4.28
N GLN A 648 19.06 -9.57 -3.31
CA GLN A 648 18.30 -8.34 -3.52
C GLN A 648 18.96 -7.40 -4.54
N ILE A 649 20.27 -7.17 -4.43
CA ILE A 649 21.01 -6.31 -5.37
C ILE A 649 21.03 -6.92 -6.77
N ILE A 650 21.24 -8.24 -6.90
CA ILE A 650 21.15 -8.92 -8.20
C ILE A 650 19.77 -8.69 -8.82
N SER A 651 18.70 -8.89 -8.05
CA SER A 651 17.33 -8.70 -8.52
C SER A 651 17.09 -7.30 -9.06
N LEU A 652 17.56 -6.27 -8.35
CA LEU A 652 17.46 -4.90 -8.80
C LEU A 652 18.25 -4.65 -10.11
N PHE A 653 19.40 -5.29 -10.29
CA PHE A 653 20.15 -5.21 -11.55
C PHE A 653 19.44 -5.91 -12.70
N VAL A 654 18.80 -7.06 -12.46
CA VAL A 654 17.95 -7.71 -13.47
C VAL A 654 16.80 -6.80 -13.88
N ILE A 655 16.12 -6.16 -12.92
CA ILE A 655 15.06 -5.19 -13.19
C ILE A 655 15.58 -4.03 -14.06
N VAL A 656 16.73 -3.46 -13.73
CA VAL A 656 17.35 -2.40 -14.55
C VAL A 656 17.59 -2.88 -15.99
N LEU A 657 18.08 -4.10 -16.21
CA LEU A 657 18.30 -4.65 -17.57
C LEU A 657 16.99 -4.77 -18.34
N VAL A 658 15.95 -5.35 -17.74
CA VAL A 658 14.64 -5.50 -18.37
C VAL A 658 14.04 -4.13 -18.71
N ILE A 659 14.17 -3.14 -17.82
CA ILE A 659 13.67 -1.79 -18.06
C ILE A 659 14.44 -1.11 -19.20
N VAL A 660 15.76 -1.32 -19.32
CA VAL A 660 16.53 -0.79 -20.45
C VAL A 660 16.10 -1.44 -21.77
N VAL A 661 15.81 -2.75 -21.77
CA VAL A 661 15.22 -3.44 -22.94
C VAL A 661 13.86 -2.84 -23.29
N MET A 662 12.96 -2.67 -22.32
CA MET A 662 11.66 -2.05 -22.55
C MET A 662 11.80 -0.62 -23.07
N SER A 663 12.75 0.15 -22.55
CA SER A 663 13.07 1.49 -23.04
C SER A 663 13.50 1.48 -24.51
N ALA A 664 14.26 0.45 -24.93
CA ALA A 664 14.66 0.26 -26.32
C ALA A 664 13.50 -0.16 -27.25
N LEU A 665 12.57 -0.98 -26.76
CA LEU A 665 11.41 -1.46 -27.51
C LEU A 665 10.31 -0.38 -27.64
N LEU A 666 9.96 0.27 -26.53
CA LEU A 666 8.91 1.29 -26.47
C LEU A 666 9.36 2.64 -27.03
N LYS A 667 10.68 2.92 -27.02
CA LYS A 667 11.27 4.19 -27.49
C LYS A 667 10.64 5.43 -26.82
N ASP A 668 10.16 5.26 -25.59
CA ASP A 668 9.48 6.30 -24.83
C ASP A 668 9.75 6.14 -23.33
N THR A 669 10.32 7.18 -22.71
CA THR A 669 10.61 7.19 -21.26
C THR A 669 9.38 6.95 -20.40
N THR A 670 8.26 7.60 -20.71
CA THR A 670 7.09 7.64 -19.83
C THR A 670 6.30 6.36 -19.92
N LEU A 671 6.13 5.81 -21.13
CA LEU A 671 5.53 4.49 -21.30
C LEU A 671 6.37 3.42 -20.60
N THR A 672 7.70 3.54 -20.65
CA THR A 672 8.59 2.60 -19.96
C THR A 672 8.44 2.68 -18.44
N ILE A 673 8.27 3.87 -17.87
CA ILE A 673 8.01 4.03 -16.43
C ILE A 673 6.67 3.40 -16.05
N ILE A 674 5.59 3.70 -16.80
CA ILE A 674 4.25 3.16 -16.50
C ILE A 674 4.25 1.64 -16.55
N TRP A 675 4.79 1.03 -17.61
CA TRP A 675 4.89 -0.42 -17.72
C TRP A 675 5.84 -1.03 -16.68
N GLY A 676 6.96 -0.37 -16.38
CA GLY A 676 7.88 -0.80 -15.34
C GLY A 676 7.24 -0.83 -13.95
N MET A 677 6.42 0.17 -13.62
CA MET A 677 5.65 0.20 -12.37
C MET A 677 4.64 -0.95 -12.33
N VAL A 678 3.87 -1.18 -13.40
CA VAL A 678 2.89 -2.29 -13.42
C VAL A 678 3.56 -3.66 -13.27
N ILE A 679 4.67 -3.89 -13.97
CA ILE A 679 5.31 -5.21 -14.01
C ILE A 679 6.06 -5.54 -12.71
N PHE A 680 6.74 -4.56 -12.09
CA PHE A 680 7.62 -4.84 -10.94
C PHE A 680 7.09 -4.33 -9.60
N ILE A 681 6.35 -3.22 -9.59
CA ILE A 681 5.75 -2.68 -8.36
C ILE A 681 4.37 -3.31 -8.10
N GLY A 682 3.61 -3.59 -9.16
CA GLY A 682 2.30 -4.26 -9.05
C GLY A 682 2.34 -5.56 -8.22
N PRO A 683 3.23 -6.53 -8.52
CA PRO A 683 3.34 -7.76 -7.74
C PRO A 683 3.70 -7.55 -6.27
N LEU A 684 4.55 -6.57 -5.93
CA LEU A 684 4.93 -6.26 -4.54
C LEU A 684 3.72 -5.77 -3.72
N PHE A 685 2.89 -4.90 -4.29
CA PHE A 685 1.66 -4.46 -3.64
C PHE A 685 0.62 -5.58 -3.53
N MET A 686 0.57 -6.47 -4.52
CA MET A 686 -0.29 -7.66 -4.49
C MET A 686 0.08 -8.56 -3.31
N GLU A 687 1.37 -8.86 -3.12
CA GLU A 687 1.86 -9.63 -1.97
C GLU A 687 1.52 -8.94 -0.65
N GLY A 688 1.75 -7.62 -0.55
CA GLY A 688 1.39 -6.84 0.64
C GLY A 688 -0.12 -6.79 0.92
N SER A 689 -0.94 -7.02 -0.09
CA SER A 689 -2.41 -7.11 0.04
C SER A 689 -2.90 -8.51 0.45
N GLY A 690 -1.97 -9.45 0.72
CA GLY A 690 -2.24 -10.82 1.17
C GLY A 690 -1.88 -11.90 0.14
N LEU A 691 -1.49 -11.55 -1.10
CA LEU A 691 -1.28 -12.53 -2.18
C LEU A 691 0.04 -13.29 -2.11
N TYR A 692 0.25 -14.12 -1.09
CA TYR A 692 1.52 -14.82 -0.89
C TYR A 692 1.96 -15.70 -2.06
N LYS A 693 1.02 -16.22 -2.88
CA LYS A 693 1.39 -17.03 -4.06
C LYS A 693 2.14 -16.24 -5.13
N ILE A 694 1.90 -14.93 -5.27
CA ILE A 694 2.58 -14.12 -6.29
C ILE A 694 4.07 -13.98 -6.02
N HIS A 695 4.46 -14.14 -4.76
CA HIS A 695 5.85 -14.14 -4.32
C HIS A 695 6.69 -15.09 -5.19
N PHE A 696 6.25 -16.35 -5.32
CA PHE A 696 6.94 -17.39 -6.09
C PHE A 696 6.80 -17.25 -7.61
N TRP A 697 5.85 -16.47 -8.12
CA TRP A 697 5.64 -16.33 -9.56
C TRP A 697 6.29 -15.07 -10.13
N SER A 698 6.83 -14.21 -9.28
CA SER A 698 7.39 -12.91 -9.65
C SER A 698 8.81 -12.74 -9.13
N MET A 699 9.46 -11.64 -9.51
CA MET A 699 10.77 -11.28 -8.95
C MET A 699 10.72 -10.96 -7.44
N ASN A 700 9.53 -10.91 -6.84
CA ASN A 700 9.38 -10.71 -5.40
C ASN A 700 10.13 -11.77 -4.60
N ALA A 701 10.15 -13.04 -5.05
CA ALA A 701 10.88 -14.10 -4.36
C ALA A 701 12.37 -13.78 -4.18
N LEU A 702 12.99 -13.10 -5.15
CA LEU A 702 14.40 -12.73 -5.05
C LEU A 702 14.60 -11.36 -4.37
N LEU A 703 13.61 -10.46 -4.44
CA LEU A 703 13.61 -9.19 -3.71
C LEU A 703 13.36 -9.40 -2.20
N ASP A 704 12.55 -10.38 -1.83
CA ASP A 704 12.33 -10.83 -0.47
C ASP A 704 12.93 -12.23 -0.28
N ALA A 705 14.25 -12.31 -0.50
CA ALA A 705 15.05 -13.53 -0.48
C ALA A 705 14.93 -14.35 0.83
N HIS A 706 14.44 -13.77 1.92
CA HIS A 706 14.26 -14.48 3.19
C HIS A 706 13.30 -15.67 3.05
N GLN A 707 12.08 -15.43 2.53
CA GLN A 707 11.08 -16.47 2.33
C GLN A 707 11.56 -17.54 1.33
N LEU A 708 12.30 -17.12 0.30
CA LEU A 708 12.89 -18.04 -0.67
C LEU A 708 13.92 -18.99 -0.02
N LEU A 709 14.76 -18.47 0.88
CA LEU A 709 15.78 -19.25 1.59
C LEU A 709 15.20 -20.18 2.68
N GLN A 710 13.97 -19.95 3.11
CA GLN A 710 13.20 -20.85 3.97
C GLN A 710 12.42 -21.92 3.18
N GLY A 711 12.26 -21.71 1.86
CA GLY A 711 11.53 -22.62 0.99
C GLY A 711 12.32 -23.90 0.65
N ARG A 712 11.83 -24.67 -0.31
CA ARG A 712 12.53 -25.88 -0.78
C ARG A 712 13.66 -25.53 -1.76
N TRP A 713 14.73 -26.33 -1.77
CA TRP A 713 15.89 -26.20 -2.67
C TRP A 713 15.52 -26.10 -4.16
N ASP A 714 14.53 -26.86 -4.60
CA ASP A 714 14.05 -26.89 -5.99
C ASP A 714 13.47 -25.54 -6.44
N MET A 715 12.71 -24.88 -5.57
CA MET A 715 12.17 -23.55 -5.83
C MET A 715 13.28 -22.50 -5.94
N ILE A 716 14.30 -22.56 -5.08
CA ILE A 716 15.45 -21.64 -5.14
C ILE A 716 16.16 -21.76 -6.50
N VAL A 717 16.46 -22.99 -6.92
CA VAL A 717 17.12 -23.26 -8.20
C VAL A 717 16.28 -22.75 -9.36
N LEU A 718 14.97 -23.00 -9.36
CA LEU A 718 14.08 -22.53 -10.41
C LEU A 718 14.05 -21.00 -10.52
N GLN A 719 13.92 -20.28 -9.40
CA GLN A 719 13.92 -18.82 -9.39
C GLN A 719 15.23 -18.23 -9.91
N VAL A 720 16.37 -18.78 -9.45
CA VAL A 720 17.69 -18.31 -9.87
C VAL A 720 17.94 -18.60 -11.35
N LEU A 721 17.51 -19.74 -11.88
CA LEU A 721 17.62 -20.04 -13.30
C LEU A 721 16.79 -19.07 -14.15
N ILE A 722 15.50 -18.91 -13.83
CA ILE A 722 14.58 -18.07 -14.62
C ILE A 722 14.99 -16.60 -14.55
N TRP A 723 15.06 -16.06 -13.34
CA TRP A 723 15.23 -14.62 -13.14
C TRP A 723 16.69 -14.20 -13.04
N GLY A 724 17.57 -15.06 -12.53
CA GLY A 724 19.00 -14.76 -12.38
C GLY A 724 19.85 -15.03 -13.64
N ILE A 725 19.44 -15.96 -14.50
CA ILE A 725 20.24 -16.36 -15.69
C ILE A 725 19.51 -16.10 -17.00
N TYR A 726 18.33 -16.72 -17.22
CA TYR A 726 17.66 -16.66 -18.52
C TYR A 726 17.20 -15.25 -18.88
N LEU A 727 16.54 -14.54 -17.96
CA LEU A 727 16.03 -13.20 -18.21
C LEU A 727 17.13 -12.15 -18.45
N PRO A 728 18.23 -12.11 -17.67
CA PRO A 728 19.37 -11.25 -17.96
C PRO A 728 20.06 -11.60 -19.28
N ALA A 729 20.25 -12.88 -19.58
CA ALA A 729 20.86 -13.33 -20.83
C ALA A 729 20.03 -12.91 -22.04
N ALA A 730 18.71 -13.12 -22.00
CA ALA A 730 17.78 -12.67 -23.02
C ALA A 730 17.79 -11.14 -23.17
N SER A 731 17.82 -10.41 -22.06
CA SER A 731 17.88 -8.93 -22.05
C SER A 731 19.16 -8.42 -22.72
N CYS A 732 20.31 -9.00 -22.37
CA CYS A 732 21.60 -8.69 -22.98
C CYS A 732 21.62 -9.02 -24.48
N TYR A 733 21.05 -10.16 -24.88
CA TYR A 733 20.94 -10.56 -26.29
C TYR A 733 20.10 -9.57 -27.10
N ILE A 734 18.91 -9.21 -26.61
CA ILE A 734 18.02 -8.24 -27.27
C ILE A 734 18.70 -6.88 -27.39
N LEU A 735 19.36 -6.40 -26.33
CA LEU A 735 20.09 -5.14 -26.36
C LEU A 735 21.26 -5.19 -27.35
N TYR A 736 22.00 -6.29 -27.39
CA TYR A 736 23.07 -6.49 -28.37
C TYR A 736 22.52 -6.45 -29.80
N GLU A 737 21.39 -7.09 -30.06
CA GLU A 737 20.78 -7.11 -31.39
C GLU A 737 20.32 -5.70 -31.82
N ILE A 738 19.62 -4.96 -30.94
CA ILE A 738 19.11 -3.61 -31.23
C ILE A 738 20.23 -2.59 -31.43
N TYR A 739 21.38 -2.78 -30.77
CA TYR A 739 22.46 -1.78 -30.73
C TYR A 739 23.68 -2.11 -31.58
N ASN A 740 23.88 -3.38 -31.97
CA ASN A 740 25.05 -3.81 -32.74
C ASN A 740 24.74 -4.20 -34.19
N LYS A 741 23.56 -4.76 -34.51
CA LYS A 741 23.26 -5.10 -35.91
C LYS A 741 23.12 -3.81 -36.73
N ARG A 742 23.86 -3.74 -37.84
CA ARG A 742 23.71 -2.75 -38.90
C ARG A 742 22.35 -2.98 -39.60
N LYS A 743 21.28 -2.39 -39.09
CA LYS A 743 20.08 -2.09 -39.88
C LYS A 743 19.69 -0.64 -39.64
#